data_AF-A0A369HEN8-F1
#
_entry.id   AF-A0A369HEN8-F1
#
_cell.length_a   1.000
_cell.length_b   1.000
_cell.length_c   1.000
_cell.angle_alpha   90.00
_cell.angle_beta   90.00
_cell.angle_gamma   90.00
#
_symmetry.space_group_name_H-M   'P 1'
#
loop_
_entity.id
_entity.type
_entity.pdbx_description
1 polymer ?
#
loop_
_entity_poly.entity_id
_entity_poly.type
_entity_poly.pdbx_seq_one_letter_code
_entity_poly.pdbx_strand_id
1 'polypeptide(L)'
;MANSKFEYVRSFEQTDALLPNTWIVIRLDGRAFTKMCAKYKFTKPNDRRALDLMNAAAKAVVSDLPEITIGYGVSDEYSFVFHKTCNLFERRASKLVSTVVSTFTANYIYSWPTYFPDTPLSFPLPTFDGRAVCYPSVENLRDYLSWRQVDCHINNLYNTTFWSLVQLGGLENKDAEKALAGTVASDKNEILFSRFQINYNNEPEMFRKGSVVFRDYELVDPESHHVAEDMDNLTGPPSQSKKQTEKERRRRSKARLVVQHLDIIKDDFWDRRPMSPLCADPRQVVIALDVPQRSTLLELVQDIISYMISQLEAPTDKPGTTPVEKGDNEDDEGQKPPAEKAMTAKDAKTIQEAAVENLSKWRDEFLPKLGEILQVKDSPTIEAERQARKEKQAKENKADEDAETDDELAQLRCLYCPIPTPLTDLPPQDRREALTCTLLLLLSTGKYSAHSRVLILYLASALDIPPSFVNEQEGEIAKSLLDSSSSSSSSTAQQGMSADAEAEKRREENKISRYWKVGLASVAGAAVIGVTGGLAAPLVAGAISGIMGGVGLGGVASFLAIFWANGALVGALFGAYGAKMTGEMMDSYAKEVEDFRFIPLDNAPSKKHKLRLTIGINGWLNSESDIETPWKVLGPESEVFALRYEMKTLLSLGTALQDLVQSLAWKTLKRELVKRTALATLMAALWPVQILAAASTSIDNPFQRARHRSRKAGRLLADALVNRVQGERPVSLVGYSLGAAAIHACLQELADRRAFGIVDSVVLIGAPAPAAAQHWQALRPVVAGTIFNVFSENDLVLGLVYRLHALDYGVAGLQPVTDVPALRNIDLSAAVTGHLRYPLLTADILARCGFPVRVVDDAAQEQVDSSETSAPGEQPAQVIEAQHEAQ
;
A
#
# COMPACT_ATOMS: atom_id res chain seq x y z
N MET A 1 51.26 12.27 7.19
CA MET A 1 51.00 11.12 8.09
C MET A 1 51.83 9.94 7.59
N ALA A 2 52.44 9.14 8.47
CA ALA A 2 53.36 8.07 8.05
C ALA A 2 52.67 6.83 7.45
N ASN A 3 51.38 6.61 7.76
CA ASN A 3 50.68 5.36 7.45
C ASN A 3 50.31 5.20 5.96
N SER A 4 50.22 6.29 5.20
CA SER A 4 49.77 6.26 3.80
C SER A 4 50.71 5.50 2.86
N LYS A 5 51.98 5.29 3.23
CA LYS A 5 52.92 4.46 2.45
C LYS A 5 52.49 2.98 2.41
N PHE A 6 51.76 2.51 3.42
CA PHE A 6 51.36 1.11 3.56
C PHE A 6 49.86 0.90 3.40
N GLU A 7 49.05 1.96 3.44
CA GLU A 7 47.58 1.90 3.30
C GLU A 7 47.11 1.17 2.02
N TYR A 8 47.91 1.16 0.96
CA TYR A 8 47.62 0.39 -0.26
C TYR A 8 47.38 -1.11 0.00
N VAL A 9 47.95 -1.72 1.05
CA VAL A 9 47.72 -3.16 1.31
C VAL A 9 46.27 -3.48 1.67
N ARG A 10 45.49 -2.46 2.08
CA ARG A 10 44.06 -2.56 2.35
C ARG A 10 43.23 -2.88 1.10
N SER A 11 43.73 -2.57 -0.11
CA SER A 11 43.03 -2.92 -1.36
C SER A 11 43.13 -4.40 -1.74
N PHE A 12 43.93 -5.20 -1.01
CA PHE A 12 43.91 -6.65 -1.10
C PHE A 12 42.82 -7.32 -0.23
N GLU A 13 42.10 -6.56 0.62
CA GLU A 13 40.90 -7.08 1.31
C GLU A 13 39.78 -7.32 0.28
N GLN A 14 39.37 -8.58 0.12
CA GLN A 14 38.23 -8.93 -0.74
C GLN A 14 36.89 -8.64 -0.04
N THR A 15 35.91 -8.13 -0.79
CA THR A 15 34.55 -7.90 -0.30
C THR A 15 33.77 -9.21 -0.21
N ASP A 16 33.21 -9.48 0.96
CA ASP A 16 32.60 -10.76 1.34
C ASP A 16 31.13 -10.63 1.78
N ALA A 17 30.41 -9.65 1.23
CA ALA A 17 29.01 -9.39 1.56
C ALA A 17 28.07 -10.49 1.02
N LEU A 18 27.26 -11.06 1.90
CA LEU A 18 26.24 -12.06 1.56
C LEU A 18 25.05 -11.39 0.87
N LEU A 19 24.56 -12.01 -0.21
CA LEU A 19 23.49 -11.52 -1.09
C LEU A 19 22.33 -10.89 -0.29
N PRO A 20 21.87 -9.66 -0.58
CA PRO A 20 20.72 -9.06 0.10
C PRO A 20 19.43 -9.88 -0.06
N ASN A 21 18.46 -9.66 0.84
CA ASN A 21 17.15 -10.33 0.84
C ASN A 21 17.16 -11.86 1.01
N THR A 22 18.32 -12.52 1.16
CA THR A 22 18.40 -13.94 1.50
C THR A 22 18.43 -14.17 3.01
N TRP A 23 17.86 -15.28 3.44
CA TRP A 23 18.08 -15.86 4.74
C TRP A 23 19.55 -16.27 4.90
N ILE A 24 20.22 -15.83 5.96
CA ILE A 24 21.60 -16.24 6.26
C ILE A 24 21.56 -17.30 7.35
N VAL A 25 21.99 -18.52 7.02
CA VAL A 25 22.20 -19.59 7.98
C VAL A 25 23.69 -19.70 8.26
N ILE A 26 24.09 -19.59 9.53
CA ILE A 26 25.45 -19.85 9.97
C ILE A 26 25.47 -21.18 10.72
N ARG A 27 26.06 -22.20 10.11
CA ARG A 27 26.26 -23.50 10.74
C ARG A 27 27.65 -23.58 11.35
N LEU A 28 27.69 -24.00 12.61
CA LEU A 28 28.88 -24.39 13.36
C LEU A 28 29.00 -25.91 13.39
N ASP A 29 30.23 -26.43 13.45
CA ASP A 29 30.53 -27.87 13.45
C ASP A 29 31.71 -28.17 14.39
N GLY A 30 31.60 -29.20 15.24
CA GLY A 30 32.54 -29.50 16.31
C GLY A 30 33.87 -30.08 15.81
N ARG A 31 34.92 -29.25 15.70
CA ARG A 31 36.18 -29.65 15.04
C ARG A 31 36.84 -30.86 15.72
N ALA A 32 36.73 -32.02 15.07
CA ALA A 32 37.22 -33.32 15.54
C ALA A 32 36.63 -33.77 16.89
N PHE A 33 35.37 -33.44 17.17
CA PHE A 33 34.66 -33.73 18.42
C PHE A 33 34.63 -35.22 18.81
N THR A 34 34.78 -36.17 17.87
CA THR A 34 34.98 -37.60 18.17
C THR A 34 36.16 -37.84 19.14
N LYS A 35 37.26 -37.10 18.96
CA LYS A 35 38.43 -37.17 19.87
C LYS A 35 38.13 -36.53 21.22
N MET A 36 37.30 -35.49 21.24
CA MET A 36 36.86 -34.81 22.47
C MET A 36 35.94 -35.72 23.30
N CYS A 37 34.96 -36.36 22.66
CA CYS A 37 34.09 -37.37 23.26
C CYS A 37 34.89 -38.47 23.96
N ALA A 38 35.93 -38.99 23.30
CA ALA A 38 36.81 -40.01 23.87
C ALA A 38 37.65 -39.47 25.05
N LYS A 39 38.25 -38.28 24.91
CA LYS A 39 39.08 -37.64 25.95
C LYS A 39 38.30 -37.38 27.24
N TYR A 40 37.07 -36.86 27.13
CA TYR A 40 36.22 -36.49 28.27
C TYR A 40 35.17 -37.55 28.62
N LYS A 41 35.27 -38.75 28.04
CA LYS A 41 34.40 -39.91 28.31
C LYS A 41 32.90 -39.57 28.23
N PHE A 42 32.50 -38.93 27.13
CA PHE A 42 31.09 -38.61 26.88
C PHE A 42 30.27 -39.90 26.79
N THR A 43 29.12 -39.92 27.46
CA THR A 43 28.16 -41.04 27.40
C THR A 43 27.74 -41.33 25.95
N LYS A 44 27.54 -42.61 25.62
CA LYS A 44 27.08 -43.07 24.31
C LYS A 44 25.78 -43.87 24.41
N PRO A 45 24.79 -43.66 23.53
CA PRO A 45 24.84 -42.86 22.29
C PRO A 45 24.98 -41.34 22.50
N ASN A 46 24.32 -40.78 23.52
CA ASN A 46 24.25 -39.34 23.78
C ASN A 46 24.76 -38.97 25.18
N ASP A 47 25.39 -37.80 25.31
CA ASP A 47 25.72 -37.20 26.62
C ASP A 47 24.85 -35.96 26.86
N ARG A 48 23.98 -36.06 27.87
CA ARG A 48 23.06 -34.99 28.28
C ARG A 48 23.82 -33.69 28.57
N ARG A 49 24.97 -33.76 29.26
CA ARG A 49 25.77 -32.61 29.70
C ARG A 49 26.38 -31.87 28.52
N ALA A 50 26.84 -32.61 27.50
CA ALA A 50 27.40 -32.04 26.29
C ALA A 50 26.34 -31.27 25.48
N LEU A 51 25.13 -31.85 25.35
CA LEU A 51 24.02 -31.23 24.62
C LEU A 51 23.43 -30.02 25.36
N ASP A 52 23.29 -30.09 26.68
CA ASP A 52 22.87 -28.93 27.48
C ASP A 52 23.93 -27.80 27.46
N LEU A 53 25.22 -28.14 27.42
CA LEU A 53 26.30 -27.18 27.24
C LEU A 53 26.28 -26.52 25.84
N MET A 54 26.04 -27.29 24.77
CA MET A 54 25.83 -26.74 23.41
C MET A 54 24.63 -25.78 23.40
N ASN A 55 23.53 -26.14 24.07
CA ASN A 55 22.34 -25.30 24.20
C ASN A 55 22.58 -24.03 25.04
N ALA A 56 23.41 -24.08 26.08
CA ALA A 56 23.82 -22.91 26.84
C ALA A 56 24.63 -21.93 25.98
N ALA A 57 25.61 -22.45 25.22
CA ALA A 57 26.40 -21.65 24.28
C ALA A 57 25.55 -21.05 23.16
N ALA A 58 24.59 -21.81 22.61
CA ALA A 58 23.63 -21.31 21.63
C ALA A 58 22.72 -20.22 22.20
N LYS A 59 22.19 -20.40 23.41
CA LYS A 59 21.34 -19.42 24.08
C LYS A 59 22.08 -18.10 24.31
N ALA A 60 23.37 -18.14 24.64
CA ALA A 60 24.21 -16.95 24.72
C ALA A 60 24.38 -16.26 23.35
N VAL A 61 24.68 -17.01 22.28
CA VAL A 61 24.78 -16.46 20.91
C VAL A 61 23.48 -15.77 20.47
N VAL A 62 22.31 -16.40 20.67
CA VAL A 62 21.02 -15.78 20.32
C VAL A 62 20.71 -14.59 21.23
N SER A 63 21.19 -14.59 22.48
CA SER A 63 21.09 -13.45 23.40
C SER A 63 21.88 -12.23 22.90
N ASP A 64 23.16 -12.42 22.59
CA ASP A 64 24.10 -11.37 22.19
C ASP A 64 23.79 -10.79 20.80
N LEU A 65 23.12 -11.57 19.94
CA LEU A 65 22.74 -11.20 18.57
C LEU A 65 21.22 -11.26 18.37
N PRO A 66 20.45 -10.21 18.77
CA PRO A 66 18.99 -10.14 18.61
C PRO A 66 18.48 -10.17 17.16
N GLU A 67 19.38 -10.17 16.18
CA GLU A 67 19.13 -10.34 14.75
C GLU A 67 18.95 -11.82 14.33
N ILE A 68 19.31 -12.77 15.19
CA ILE A 68 19.03 -14.21 15.03
C ILE A 68 17.57 -14.48 15.40
N THR A 69 16.84 -15.17 14.52
CA THR A 69 15.42 -15.51 14.70
C THR A 69 15.25 -16.86 15.40
N ILE A 70 15.94 -17.88 14.89
CA ILE A 70 15.90 -19.27 15.36
C ILE A 70 17.29 -19.89 15.30
N GLY A 71 17.61 -20.71 16.29
CA GLY A 71 18.75 -21.61 16.30
C GLY A 71 18.29 -23.07 16.37
N TYR A 72 18.98 -23.97 15.67
CA TYR A 72 18.74 -25.41 15.73
C TYR A 72 20.05 -26.18 15.93
N GLY A 73 20.10 -27.07 16.92
CA GLY A 73 21.30 -27.84 17.27
C GLY A 73 21.07 -29.33 17.45
N VAL A 74 22.05 -30.11 17.02
CA VAL A 74 22.11 -31.58 17.12
C VAL A 74 23.57 -32.03 17.24
N SER A 75 23.83 -33.01 18.10
CA SER A 75 25.18 -33.55 18.37
C SER A 75 26.18 -32.44 18.70
N ASP A 76 27.06 -32.12 17.76
CA ASP A 76 28.17 -31.18 17.81
C ASP A 76 28.06 -30.07 16.74
N GLU A 77 26.94 -29.99 16.02
CA GLU A 77 26.60 -28.87 15.13
C GLU A 77 25.49 -27.96 15.68
N TYR A 78 25.53 -26.68 15.29
CA TYR A 78 24.49 -25.70 15.59
C TYR A 78 24.29 -24.74 14.41
N SER A 79 23.05 -24.57 13.96
CA SER A 79 22.65 -23.65 12.89
C SER A 79 21.97 -22.42 13.48
N PHE A 80 22.44 -21.22 13.14
CA PHE A 80 21.84 -19.95 13.54
C PHE A 80 21.28 -19.22 12.32
N VAL A 81 19.98 -18.89 12.36
CA VAL A 81 19.28 -18.24 11.25
C VAL A 81 19.13 -16.76 11.52
N PHE A 82 19.70 -15.93 10.66
CA PHE A 82 19.48 -14.49 10.67
C PHE A 82 18.34 -14.12 9.71
N HIS A 83 17.48 -13.20 10.16
CA HIS A 83 16.38 -12.65 9.37
C HIS A 83 16.87 -12.17 8.00
N LYS A 84 16.11 -12.40 6.92
CA LYS A 84 16.59 -12.11 5.56
C LYS A 84 16.95 -10.64 5.28
N THR A 85 16.26 -9.70 5.94
CA THR A 85 16.57 -8.25 5.91
C THR A 85 17.70 -7.81 6.86
N CYS A 86 18.39 -8.74 7.54
CA CYS A 86 19.51 -8.45 8.44
C CYS A 86 20.61 -7.67 7.71
N ASN A 87 21.11 -6.60 8.34
CA ASN A 87 22.23 -5.79 7.86
C ASN A 87 23.38 -5.69 8.88
N LEU A 88 23.45 -6.66 9.82
CA LEU A 88 24.53 -6.75 10.79
C LEU A 88 25.87 -6.94 10.06
N PHE A 89 26.87 -6.14 10.43
CA PHE A 89 28.19 -6.08 9.80
C PHE A 89 28.15 -5.97 8.26
N GLU A 90 27.20 -5.23 7.69
CA GLU A 90 27.06 -5.04 6.23
C GLU A 90 26.90 -6.38 5.48
N ARG A 91 26.31 -7.39 6.15
CA ARG A 91 26.14 -8.78 5.68
C ARG A 91 27.47 -9.51 5.37
N ARG A 92 28.62 -9.01 5.83
CA ARG A 92 29.93 -9.62 5.57
C ARG A 92 30.05 -11.01 6.21
N ALA A 93 30.27 -12.02 5.37
CA ALA A 93 30.35 -13.43 5.76
C ALA A 93 31.41 -13.67 6.85
N SER A 94 32.63 -13.17 6.66
CA SER A 94 33.74 -13.30 7.61
C SER A 94 33.40 -12.69 8.98
N LYS A 95 32.72 -11.54 9.01
CA LYS A 95 32.32 -10.88 10.27
C LYS A 95 31.23 -11.69 10.97
N LEU A 96 30.14 -12.01 10.29
CA LEU A 96 29.04 -12.77 10.88
C LEU A 96 29.50 -14.15 11.37
N VAL A 97 30.25 -14.90 10.55
CA VAL A 97 30.78 -16.23 10.92
C VAL A 97 31.77 -16.12 12.06
N SER A 98 32.76 -15.22 12.00
CA SER A 98 33.76 -15.11 13.08
C SER A 98 33.14 -14.66 14.41
N THR A 99 32.14 -13.78 14.41
CA THR A 99 31.40 -13.42 15.63
C THR A 99 30.63 -14.61 16.18
N VAL A 100 29.83 -15.32 15.37
CA VAL A 100 29.05 -16.48 15.85
C VAL A 100 29.96 -17.61 16.35
N VAL A 101 31.01 -17.98 15.61
CA VAL A 101 31.99 -19.00 16.00
C VAL A 101 32.69 -18.62 17.32
N SER A 102 33.16 -17.38 17.45
CA SER A 102 33.91 -16.96 18.64
C SER A 102 33.03 -16.80 19.88
N THR A 103 31.85 -16.19 19.77
CA THR A 103 30.88 -16.10 20.87
C THR A 103 30.41 -17.49 21.31
N PHE A 104 30.15 -18.43 20.39
CA PHE A 104 29.79 -19.81 20.74
C PHE A 104 30.95 -20.52 21.45
N THR A 105 32.16 -20.48 20.88
CA THR A 105 33.35 -21.14 21.45
C THR A 105 33.68 -20.59 22.84
N ALA A 106 33.61 -19.27 23.02
CA ALA A 106 33.84 -18.61 24.31
C ALA A 106 32.82 -19.03 25.36
N ASN A 107 31.51 -19.02 25.03
CA ASN A 107 30.46 -19.43 25.96
C ASN A 107 30.48 -20.94 26.25
N TYR A 108 30.87 -21.77 25.30
CA TYR A 108 31.08 -23.22 25.50
C TYR A 108 32.22 -23.49 26.48
N ILE A 109 33.36 -22.77 26.36
CA ILE A 109 34.49 -22.89 27.29
C ILE A 109 34.14 -22.31 28.66
N TYR A 110 33.48 -21.15 28.71
CA TYR A 110 33.05 -20.48 29.95
C TYR A 110 32.06 -21.31 30.75
N SER A 111 31.07 -21.92 30.08
CA SER A 111 30.02 -22.71 30.72
C SER A 111 30.46 -24.14 31.03
N TRP A 112 31.59 -24.62 30.50
CA TRP A 112 32.07 -26.00 30.68
C TRP A 112 32.07 -26.46 32.16
N PRO A 113 32.58 -25.69 33.15
CA PRO A 113 32.60 -26.13 34.54
C PRO A 113 31.21 -26.33 35.17
N THR A 114 30.17 -25.70 34.63
CA THR A 114 28.78 -25.86 35.08
C THR A 114 28.20 -27.23 34.70
N TYR A 115 28.62 -27.78 33.55
CA TYR A 115 28.11 -29.06 33.03
C TYR A 115 29.08 -30.23 33.22
N PHE A 116 30.38 -29.94 33.40
CA PHE A 116 31.45 -30.92 33.64
C PHE A 116 32.32 -30.53 34.85
N PRO A 117 31.75 -30.37 36.06
CA PRO A 117 32.48 -29.91 37.25
C PRO A 117 33.66 -30.83 37.61
N ASP A 118 33.49 -32.15 37.51
CA ASP A 118 34.51 -33.15 37.84
C ASP A 118 35.57 -33.32 36.74
N THR A 119 35.38 -32.71 35.57
CA THR A 119 36.18 -32.99 34.36
C THR A 119 36.73 -31.70 33.74
N PRO A 120 37.70 -31.03 34.41
CA PRO A 120 38.19 -29.73 33.98
C PRO A 120 38.79 -29.74 32.57
N LEU A 121 38.50 -28.69 31.82
CA LEU A 121 38.92 -28.54 30.43
C LEU A 121 40.43 -28.37 30.32
N SER A 122 41.06 -29.12 29.43
CA SER A 122 42.51 -29.14 29.21
C SER A 122 42.85 -29.12 27.72
N PHE A 123 44.02 -28.60 27.35
CA PHE A 123 44.43 -28.47 25.95
C PHE A 123 44.45 -29.82 25.18
N PRO A 124 44.18 -29.82 23.86
CA PRO A 124 43.65 -28.71 23.08
C PRO A 124 42.21 -28.35 23.50
N LEU A 125 41.89 -27.06 23.45
CA LEU A 125 40.56 -26.53 23.73
C LEU A 125 39.58 -26.88 22.59
N PRO A 126 38.26 -26.95 22.84
CA PRO A 126 37.25 -27.09 21.80
C PRO A 126 37.34 -25.92 20.83
N THR A 127 37.16 -26.21 19.55
CA THR A 127 37.04 -25.20 18.49
C THR A 127 35.95 -25.65 17.53
N PHE A 128 35.25 -24.69 16.94
CA PHE A 128 34.19 -24.95 15.99
C PHE A 128 34.61 -24.43 14.60
N ASP A 129 34.24 -25.19 13.57
CA ASP A 129 34.12 -24.71 12.20
C ASP A 129 32.93 -23.73 12.12
N GLY A 130 32.88 -22.91 11.06
CA GLY A 130 31.74 -22.06 10.81
C GLY A 130 31.62 -21.74 9.33
N ARG A 131 30.39 -21.83 8.79
CA ARG A 131 30.07 -21.51 7.39
C ARG A 131 28.75 -20.76 7.28
N ALA A 132 28.70 -19.75 6.42
CA ALA A 132 27.47 -19.07 6.06
C ALA A 132 26.89 -19.66 4.77
N VAL A 133 25.59 -19.88 4.73
CA VAL A 133 24.82 -20.29 3.55
C VAL A 133 23.65 -19.32 3.38
N CYS A 134 23.33 -18.97 2.13
CA CYS A 134 22.19 -18.12 1.80
C CYS A 134 21.04 -18.97 1.24
N TYR A 135 19.84 -18.81 1.78
CA TYR A 135 18.61 -19.38 1.23
C TYR A 135 17.68 -18.27 0.73
N PRO A 136 17.15 -18.36 -0.51
CA PRO A 136 16.39 -17.26 -1.13
C PRO A 136 14.95 -17.15 -0.62
N SER A 137 14.31 -18.27 -0.28
CA SER A 137 12.95 -18.36 0.26
C SER A 137 12.91 -18.96 1.66
N VAL A 138 11.79 -18.77 2.36
CA VAL A 138 11.46 -19.45 3.62
C VAL A 138 11.30 -20.96 3.40
N GLU A 139 10.82 -21.40 2.23
CA GLU A 139 10.73 -22.82 1.85
C GLU A 139 12.10 -23.50 1.94
N ASN A 140 13.13 -22.94 1.27
CA ASN A 140 14.47 -23.55 1.28
C ASN A 140 15.13 -23.51 2.68
N LEU A 141 14.74 -22.55 3.52
CA LEU A 141 15.12 -22.53 4.93
C LEU A 141 14.41 -23.62 5.74
N ARG A 142 13.11 -23.85 5.51
CA ARG A 142 12.31 -24.93 6.11
C ARG A 142 12.85 -26.30 5.67
N ASP A 143 13.17 -26.47 4.39
CA ASP A 143 13.83 -27.67 3.84
C ASP A 143 15.17 -27.94 4.52
N TYR A 144 16.02 -26.91 4.66
CA TYR A 144 17.31 -27.04 5.34
C TYR A 144 17.14 -27.49 6.79
N LEU A 145 16.26 -26.85 7.57
CA LEU A 145 16.04 -27.19 8.97
C LEU A 145 15.39 -28.57 9.13
N SER A 146 14.47 -28.92 8.24
CA SER A 146 13.86 -30.26 8.17
C SER A 146 14.91 -31.32 7.85
N TRP A 147 15.81 -31.07 6.89
CA TRP A 147 16.94 -31.94 6.58
C TRP A 147 17.87 -32.14 7.77
N ARG A 148 18.19 -31.09 8.55
CA ARG A 148 18.97 -31.22 9.79
C ARG A 148 18.24 -32.05 10.86
N GLN A 149 16.91 -31.93 10.99
CA GLN A 149 16.15 -32.74 11.96
C GLN A 149 15.92 -34.20 11.50
N VAL A 150 15.78 -34.45 10.19
CA VAL A 150 15.76 -35.82 9.65
C VAL A 150 17.12 -36.51 9.84
N ASP A 151 18.23 -35.78 9.60
CA ASP A 151 19.60 -36.25 9.88
C ASP A 151 19.81 -36.53 11.38
N CYS A 152 19.26 -35.67 12.26
CA CYS A 152 19.19 -35.93 13.70
C CYS A 152 18.51 -37.27 14.02
N HIS A 153 17.30 -37.49 13.48
CA HIS A 153 16.53 -38.71 13.74
C HIS A 153 17.23 -39.98 13.25
N ILE A 154 17.79 -39.96 12.02
CA ILE A 154 18.49 -41.09 11.41
C ILE A 154 19.74 -41.44 12.22
N ASN A 155 20.59 -40.44 12.53
CA ASN A 155 21.83 -40.68 13.27
C ASN A 155 21.55 -41.10 14.71
N ASN A 156 20.52 -40.55 15.38
CA ASN A 156 20.18 -40.98 16.74
C ASN A 156 19.65 -42.42 16.77
N LEU A 157 18.76 -42.81 15.84
CA LEU A 157 18.26 -44.19 15.77
C LEU A 157 19.39 -45.19 15.46
N TYR A 158 20.28 -44.84 14.54
CA TYR A 158 21.47 -45.66 14.26
C TYR A 158 22.37 -45.77 15.49
N ASN A 159 22.76 -44.65 16.10
CA ASN A 159 23.67 -44.63 17.25
C ASN A 159 23.08 -45.35 18.47
N THR A 160 21.80 -45.18 18.80
CA THR A 160 21.17 -45.90 19.90
C THR A 160 21.21 -47.41 19.65
N THR A 161 20.81 -47.88 18.46
CA THR A 161 20.86 -49.30 18.11
C THR A 161 22.28 -49.86 18.15
N PHE A 162 23.25 -49.13 17.59
CA PHE A 162 24.68 -49.49 17.59
C PHE A 162 25.25 -49.60 19.00
N TRP A 163 25.03 -48.60 19.85
CA TRP A 163 25.57 -48.60 21.20
C TRP A 163 24.84 -49.58 22.13
N SER A 164 23.57 -49.89 21.91
CA SER A 164 22.91 -51.03 22.59
C SER A 164 23.54 -52.37 22.17
N LEU A 165 23.81 -52.59 20.87
CA LEU A 165 24.50 -53.80 20.41
C LEU A 165 25.89 -53.97 21.02
N VAL A 166 26.66 -52.88 21.17
CA VAL A 166 27.99 -52.93 21.80
C VAL A 166 27.91 -53.06 23.33
N GLN A 167 27.17 -52.19 24.01
CA GLN A 167 27.18 -52.08 25.49
C GLN A 167 26.32 -53.14 26.19
N LEU A 168 25.18 -53.52 25.60
CA LEU A 168 24.23 -54.49 26.18
C LEU A 168 24.31 -55.84 25.46
N GLY A 169 24.54 -55.84 24.14
CA GLY A 169 24.71 -57.06 23.34
C GLY A 169 26.12 -57.65 23.38
N GLY A 170 27.14 -56.88 23.80
CA GLY A 170 28.53 -57.33 23.87
C GLY A 170 29.23 -57.51 22.52
N LEU A 171 28.70 -56.95 21.42
CA LEU A 171 29.34 -57.01 20.10
C LEU A 171 30.56 -56.09 20.04
N GLU A 172 31.59 -56.47 19.28
CA GLU A 172 32.62 -55.51 18.85
C GLU A 172 32.02 -54.48 17.89
N ASN A 173 32.57 -53.26 17.87
CA ASN A 173 32.12 -52.17 17.00
C ASN A 173 31.96 -52.57 15.53
N LYS A 174 32.86 -53.41 15.00
CA LYS A 174 32.80 -53.89 13.59
C LYS A 174 31.64 -54.84 13.35
N ASP A 175 31.33 -55.70 14.31
CA ASP A 175 30.21 -56.64 14.19
C ASP A 175 28.87 -55.94 14.43
N ALA A 176 28.83 -54.93 15.30
CA ALA A 176 27.66 -54.05 15.43
C ALA A 176 27.39 -53.24 14.15
N GLU A 177 28.43 -52.67 13.51
CA GLU A 177 28.33 -52.00 12.21
C GLU A 177 27.83 -52.97 11.12
N LYS A 178 28.44 -54.16 11.03
CA LYS A 178 28.04 -55.22 10.09
C LYS A 178 26.62 -55.75 10.33
N ALA A 179 26.16 -55.80 11.58
CA ALA A 179 24.80 -56.20 11.93
C ALA A 179 23.74 -55.14 11.59
N LEU A 180 24.14 -53.87 11.44
CA LEU A 180 23.26 -52.77 11.01
C LEU A 180 23.36 -52.48 9.51
N ALA A 181 24.38 -52.97 8.82
CA ALA A 181 24.54 -52.81 7.37
C ALA A 181 23.32 -53.33 6.60
N GLY A 182 22.72 -52.48 5.77
CA GLY A 182 21.53 -52.81 4.96
C GLY A 182 20.19 -52.78 5.72
N THR A 183 20.18 -52.64 7.05
CA THR A 183 18.93 -52.54 7.83
C THR A 183 18.23 -51.19 7.62
N VAL A 184 16.89 -51.17 7.62
CA VAL A 184 16.07 -49.97 7.54
C VAL A 184 15.71 -49.42 8.93
N ALA A 185 14.71 -48.54 9.04
CA ALA A 185 14.31 -47.93 10.32
C ALA A 185 13.46 -48.85 11.19
N SER A 186 12.59 -49.68 10.60
CA SER A 186 11.79 -50.69 11.31
C SER A 186 12.69 -51.66 12.07
N ASP A 187 13.69 -52.22 11.39
CA ASP A 187 14.54 -53.28 11.92
C ASP A 187 15.38 -52.79 13.10
N LYS A 188 15.79 -51.51 13.09
CA LYS A 188 16.49 -50.87 14.23
C LYS A 188 15.59 -50.75 15.44
N ASN A 189 14.33 -50.34 15.25
CA ASN A 189 13.33 -50.30 16.31
C ASN A 189 13.02 -51.71 16.82
N GLU A 190 12.92 -52.71 15.94
CA GLU A 190 12.71 -54.11 16.32
C GLU A 190 13.91 -54.69 17.09
N ILE A 191 15.15 -54.39 16.68
CA ILE A 191 16.37 -54.79 17.41
C ILE A 191 16.40 -54.17 18.81
N LEU A 192 16.11 -52.87 18.93
CA LEU A 192 16.03 -52.17 20.23
C LEU A 192 14.96 -52.78 21.13
N PHE A 193 13.75 -53.01 20.59
CA PHE A 193 12.62 -53.50 21.37
C PHE A 193 12.77 -55.00 21.72
N SER A 194 13.01 -55.87 20.75
CA SER A 194 13.07 -57.32 20.97
C SER A 194 14.26 -57.75 21.83
N ARG A 195 15.47 -57.24 21.55
CA ARG A 195 16.70 -57.70 22.21
C ARG A 195 17.03 -56.95 23.50
N PHE A 196 16.67 -55.67 23.58
CA PHE A 196 17.07 -54.79 24.68
C PHE A 196 15.90 -54.21 25.46
N GLN A 197 14.65 -54.48 25.05
CA GLN A 197 13.43 -53.92 25.65
C GLN A 197 13.38 -52.38 25.65
N ILE A 198 14.12 -51.76 24.72
CA ILE A 198 14.17 -50.30 24.53
C ILE A 198 13.12 -49.91 23.49
N ASN A 199 12.10 -49.16 23.90
CA ASN A 199 11.21 -48.47 22.97
C ASN A 199 11.84 -47.11 22.61
N TYR A 200 12.35 -46.98 21.38
CA TYR A 200 12.99 -45.75 20.91
C TYR A 200 12.11 -44.50 21.07
N ASN A 201 10.78 -44.62 20.94
CA ASN A 201 9.87 -43.48 21.11
C ASN A 201 9.83 -42.95 22.56
N ASN A 202 10.34 -43.71 23.53
CA ASN A 202 10.48 -43.27 24.92
C ASN A 202 11.85 -42.61 25.21
N GLU A 203 12.81 -42.63 24.27
CA GLU A 203 14.05 -41.86 24.39
C GLU A 203 13.75 -40.37 24.54
N PRO A 204 14.56 -39.57 25.27
CA PRO A 204 14.35 -38.14 25.41
C PRO A 204 14.16 -37.40 24.08
N GLU A 205 13.15 -36.54 23.98
CA GLU A 205 12.85 -35.73 22.79
C GLU A 205 14.08 -34.95 22.28
N MET A 206 14.94 -34.47 23.19
CA MET A 206 16.20 -33.78 22.84
C MET A 206 17.15 -34.65 21.99
N PHE A 207 17.17 -35.96 22.21
CA PHE A 207 17.99 -36.90 21.43
C PHE A 207 17.33 -37.24 20.10
N ARG A 208 15.99 -37.40 20.08
CA ARG A 208 15.22 -37.77 18.88
C ARG A 208 14.97 -36.63 17.89
N LYS A 209 15.00 -35.37 18.35
CA LYS A 209 14.62 -34.17 17.58
C LYS A 209 15.65 -33.04 17.63
N GLY A 210 16.67 -33.13 18.48
CA GLY A 210 17.62 -32.04 18.71
C GLY A 210 17.05 -30.93 19.60
N SER A 211 17.55 -29.71 19.43
CA SER A 211 17.18 -28.56 20.26
C SER A 211 16.92 -27.32 19.42
N VAL A 212 15.81 -26.64 19.69
CA VAL A 212 15.39 -25.39 19.04
C VAL A 212 15.52 -24.25 20.04
N VAL A 213 16.23 -23.19 19.69
CA VAL A 213 16.39 -21.97 20.50
C VAL A 213 15.73 -20.82 19.75
N PHE A 214 14.78 -20.13 20.37
CA PHE A 214 14.10 -18.99 19.76
C PHE A 214 13.72 -17.93 20.80
N ARG A 215 13.32 -16.76 20.30
CA ARG A 215 12.76 -15.68 21.11
C ARG A 215 11.25 -15.86 21.21
N ASP A 216 10.84 -16.27 22.39
CA ASP A 216 9.46 -16.37 22.84
C ASP A 216 9.01 -14.95 23.20
N TYR A 217 8.35 -14.31 22.25
CA TYR A 217 7.47 -13.20 22.54
C TYR A 217 6.26 -13.75 23.30
N GLU A 218 5.65 -12.97 24.18
CA GLU A 218 4.45 -13.43 24.90
C GLU A 218 3.41 -13.88 23.88
N LEU A 219 2.84 -15.07 24.12
CA LEU A 219 1.94 -15.73 23.18
C LEU A 219 0.73 -14.82 22.98
N VAL A 220 0.65 -14.20 21.80
CA VAL A 220 -0.62 -13.68 21.28
C VAL A 220 -1.53 -14.89 21.07
N ASP A 221 -2.80 -14.75 21.38
CA ASP A 221 -3.77 -15.83 21.14
C ASP A 221 -3.84 -16.22 19.65
N PRO A 222 -4.29 -17.44 19.32
CA PRO A 222 -4.11 -18.05 17.99
C PRO A 222 -4.74 -17.31 16.79
N GLU A 223 -5.52 -16.27 17.06
CA GLU A 223 -6.30 -15.51 16.07
C GLU A 223 -5.47 -14.45 15.32
N SER A 224 -4.23 -14.16 15.75
CA SER A 224 -3.38 -13.13 15.13
C SER A 224 -2.45 -13.69 14.02
N HIS A 225 -2.99 -13.67 12.79
CA HIS A 225 -2.30 -13.67 11.49
C HIS A 225 -1.57 -14.98 11.02
N HIS A 226 -1.47 -15.16 9.69
CA HIS A 226 -0.71 -16.24 9.02
C HIS A 226 0.70 -15.79 8.60
N VAL A 227 1.37 -15.18 9.58
CA VAL A 227 2.65 -14.45 9.62
C VAL A 227 3.79 -15.18 8.82
N ALA A 228 3.70 -16.45 8.39
CA ALA A 228 4.78 -17.24 7.76
C ALA A 228 5.00 -17.00 6.25
N GLU A 229 3.94 -16.77 5.47
CA GLU A 229 4.04 -16.60 4.01
C GLU A 229 4.55 -15.20 3.63
N ASP A 230 3.96 -14.19 4.26
CA ASP A 230 4.26 -12.76 4.07
C ASP A 230 5.72 -12.38 4.38
N MET A 231 6.52 -13.32 4.89
CA MET A 231 7.91 -13.09 5.24
C MET A 231 8.82 -13.04 4.03
N ASP A 232 8.47 -13.73 2.94
CA ASP A 232 9.24 -13.60 1.70
C ASP A 232 8.94 -12.29 0.93
N ASN A 233 7.90 -11.54 1.31
CA ASN A 233 7.48 -10.29 0.66
C ASN A 233 8.24 -9.01 1.10
N LEU A 234 9.13 -9.08 2.09
CA LEU A 234 9.92 -7.94 2.62
C LEU A 234 11.32 -7.86 1.99
N THR A 235 11.59 -6.93 1.06
CA THR A 235 12.96 -6.77 0.50
C THR A 235 13.61 -5.43 0.85
N GLY A 236 14.72 -5.50 1.58
CA GLY A 236 15.52 -4.34 1.99
C GLY A 236 15.58 -4.15 3.52
N PRO A 237 16.71 -3.66 4.06
CA PRO A 237 16.77 -3.25 5.45
C PRO A 237 15.91 -1.98 5.64
N PRO A 238 14.94 -1.96 6.56
CA PRO A 238 14.09 -0.78 6.74
C PRO A 238 14.92 0.46 7.09
N SER A 239 14.68 1.58 6.40
CA SER A 239 15.13 2.91 6.86
C SER A 239 14.26 3.41 8.02
N GLN A 240 14.06 2.55 9.02
CA GLN A 240 13.64 2.93 10.36
C GLN A 240 14.54 4.08 10.84
N SER A 241 13.96 5.02 11.57
CA SER A 241 14.78 5.97 12.35
C SER A 241 15.74 5.19 13.25
N LYS A 242 16.96 5.70 13.50
CA LYS A 242 17.89 5.06 14.46
C LYS A 242 17.20 4.77 15.80
N LYS A 243 16.28 5.64 16.24
CA LYS A 243 15.42 5.43 17.42
C LYS A 243 14.45 4.24 17.29
N GLN A 244 13.89 3.99 16.10
CA GLN A 244 12.99 2.86 15.83
C GLN A 244 13.77 1.54 15.74
N THR A 245 14.87 1.47 14.99
CA THR A 245 15.72 0.27 14.94
C THR A 245 16.25 -0.07 16.33
N GLU A 246 16.65 0.94 17.12
CA GLU A 246 17.09 0.69 18.48
C GLU A 246 15.92 0.32 19.42
N LYS A 247 14.70 0.88 19.25
CA LYS A 247 13.49 0.43 19.98
C LYS A 247 13.16 -1.02 19.68
N GLU A 248 13.20 -1.44 18.42
CA GLU A 248 13.01 -2.84 18.02
C GLU A 248 14.13 -3.75 18.52
N ARG A 249 15.39 -3.33 18.40
CA ARG A 249 16.54 -4.11 18.91
C ARG A 249 16.44 -4.31 20.42
N ARG A 250 16.03 -3.26 21.16
CA ARG A 250 15.71 -3.30 22.60
C ARG A 250 14.46 -4.12 22.92
N ARG A 251 13.48 -4.27 21.99
CA ARG A 251 12.33 -5.18 22.13
C ARG A 251 12.79 -6.63 21.96
N ARG A 252 13.50 -6.93 20.87
CA ARG A 252 14.05 -8.26 20.56
C ARG A 252 14.99 -8.74 21.66
N SER A 253 15.91 -7.88 22.14
CA SER A 253 16.85 -8.25 23.21
C SER A 253 16.19 -8.54 24.56
N LYS A 254 15.00 -7.97 24.83
CA LYS A 254 14.20 -8.22 26.04
C LYS A 254 13.28 -9.44 25.93
N ALA A 255 13.01 -9.96 24.74
CA ALA A 255 12.14 -11.12 24.54
C ALA A 255 12.71 -12.38 25.18
N ARG A 256 11.84 -13.25 25.72
CA ARG A 256 12.21 -14.41 26.53
C ARG A 256 12.93 -15.44 25.66
N LEU A 257 14.12 -15.88 26.07
CA LEU A 257 14.85 -16.92 25.33
C LEU A 257 14.51 -18.31 25.88
N VAL A 258 13.91 -19.13 25.01
CA VAL A 258 13.42 -20.48 25.35
C VAL A 258 14.16 -21.50 24.50
N VAL A 259 14.40 -22.68 25.09
CA VAL A 259 14.94 -23.87 24.41
C VAL A 259 13.85 -24.94 24.44
N GLN A 260 13.51 -25.54 23.31
CA GLN A 260 12.47 -26.57 23.20
C GLN A 260 12.94 -27.73 22.32
N HIS A 261 12.31 -28.90 22.48
CA HIS A 261 12.63 -30.12 21.74
C HIS A 261 11.39 -30.55 20.93
N LEU A 262 11.09 -29.79 19.88
CA LEU A 262 9.88 -29.95 19.07
C LEU A 262 10.20 -30.51 17.68
N ASP A 263 9.15 -31.04 17.04
CA ASP A 263 9.14 -31.33 15.60
C ASP A 263 9.11 -29.97 14.88
N ILE A 264 10.02 -29.74 13.94
CA ILE A 264 10.09 -28.53 13.09
C ILE A 264 9.97 -28.86 11.60
N ILE A 265 9.71 -30.13 11.27
CA ILE A 265 9.44 -30.58 9.89
C ILE A 265 7.99 -30.22 9.53
N LYS A 266 7.06 -30.44 10.47
CA LYS A 266 5.63 -30.16 10.30
C LYS A 266 5.28 -28.69 10.46
N ASP A 267 4.24 -28.27 9.74
CA ASP A 267 3.65 -26.94 9.73
C ASP A 267 3.20 -26.48 11.13
N ASP A 268 2.72 -27.43 11.96
CA ASP A 268 2.40 -27.31 13.40
C ASP A 268 3.36 -26.44 14.24
N PHE A 269 4.64 -26.38 13.90
CA PHE A 269 5.64 -25.52 14.56
C PHE A 269 5.70 -24.11 14.00
N TRP A 270 5.56 -23.99 12.67
CA TRP A 270 5.63 -22.78 11.87
C TRP A 270 4.33 -21.96 11.98
N ASP A 271 3.17 -22.62 11.92
CA ASP A 271 1.85 -22.00 12.07
C ASP A 271 1.65 -21.37 13.45
N ARG A 272 2.33 -21.91 14.48
CA ARG A 272 2.32 -21.39 15.86
C ARG A 272 3.42 -20.36 16.12
N ARG A 273 4.38 -20.19 15.21
CA ARG A 273 5.43 -19.16 15.25
C ARG A 273 5.64 -18.56 13.85
N PRO A 274 4.58 -18.00 13.24
CA PRO A 274 4.69 -17.45 11.90
C PRO A 274 5.38 -16.04 12.01
N MET A 275 5.94 -15.44 10.94
CA MET A 275 6.98 -14.36 11.04
C MET A 275 6.91 -13.00 10.20
N SER A 276 5.74 -12.47 9.75
CA SER A 276 5.45 -11.27 8.90
C SER A 276 3.89 -10.95 8.81
N PRO A 277 3.29 -10.21 7.84
CA PRO A 277 1.82 -9.91 7.71
C PRO A 277 0.75 -11.04 7.53
N LEU A 278 -0.23 -10.91 6.61
CA LEU A 278 -1.38 -11.83 6.40
C LEU A 278 -1.85 -11.95 4.92
N CYS A 279 -1.95 -13.19 4.43
CA CYS A 279 -2.65 -13.66 3.21
C CYS A 279 -1.96 -13.37 1.86
N ALA A 280 -1.15 -14.32 1.38
CA ALA A 280 -0.38 -14.18 0.14
C ALA A 280 -1.06 -14.71 -1.14
N ASP A 281 -1.73 -15.88 -1.15
CA ASP A 281 -2.29 -16.50 -2.38
C ASP A 281 -3.80 -16.22 -2.57
N PRO A 282 -4.25 -15.68 -3.72
CA PRO A 282 -5.68 -15.65 -4.09
C PRO A 282 -6.43 -16.98 -3.96
N ARG A 283 -5.75 -18.14 -4.05
CA ARG A 283 -6.39 -19.45 -3.83
C ARG A 283 -6.78 -19.71 -2.38
N GLN A 284 -6.33 -18.92 -1.41
CA GLN A 284 -6.78 -19.08 -0.02
C GLN A 284 -8.32 -18.93 0.09
N VAL A 285 -8.96 -18.17 -0.82
CA VAL A 285 -10.42 -18.10 -0.96
C VAL A 285 -11.09 -19.47 -1.24
N VAL A 286 -10.37 -20.42 -1.85
CA VAL A 286 -10.85 -21.78 -2.11
C VAL A 286 -10.83 -22.64 -0.85
N ILE A 287 -9.92 -22.35 0.09
CA ILE A 287 -9.89 -22.99 1.41
C ILE A 287 -10.91 -22.34 2.35
N ALA A 288 -10.94 -21.00 2.43
CA ALA A 288 -11.89 -20.26 3.26
C ALA A 288 -13.35 -20.51 2.87
N LEU A 289 -13.70 -20.35 1.59
CA LEU A 289 -15.07 -20.44 1.10
C LEU A 289 -15.37 -21.78 0.42
N ASP A 290 -16.51 -22.37 0.76
CA ASP A 290 -17.06 -23.54 0.07
C ASP A 290 -17.74 -23.18 -1.26
N VAL A 291 -18.11 -24.20 -2.06
CA VAL A 291 -18.63 -24.01 -3.43
C VAL A 291 -19.82 -23.05 -3.48
N PRO A 292 -20.87 -23.16 -2.62
CA PRO A 292 -21.93 -22.15 -2.54
C PRO A 292 -21.41 -20.74 -2.24
N GLN A 293 -20.57 -20.58 -1.21
CA GLN A 293 -20.04 -19.26 -0.81
C GLN A 293 -19.22 -18.60 -1.92
N ARG A 294 -18.42 -19.37 -2.67
CA ARG A 294 -17.68 -18.86 -3.85
C ARG A 294 -18.59 -18.48 -5.01
N SER A 295 -19.70 -19.21 -5.22
CA SER A 295 -20.73 -18.82 -6.20
C SER A 295 -21.36 -17.48 -5.80
N THR A 296 -21.77 -17.33 -4.54
CA THR A 296 -22.33 -16.07 -4.02
C THR A 296 -21.33 -14.91 -4.07
N LEU A 297 -20.02 -15.15 -3.88
CA LEU A 297 -19.00 -14.10 -4.03
C LEU A 297 -18.88 -13.64 -5.49
N LEU A 298 -18.95 -14.57 -6.45
CA LEU A 298 -18.94 -14.25 -7.87
C LEU A 298 -20.21 -13.50 -8.29
N GLU A 299 -21.38 -13.90 -7.79
CA GLU A 299 -22.67 -13.23 -7.98
C GLU A 299 -22.65 -11.81 -7.39
N LEU A 300 -22.20 -11.64 -6.13
CA LEU A 300 -22.06 -10.34 -5.48
C LEU A 300 -21.16 -9.38 -6.28
N VAL A 301 -20.03 -9.85 -6.81
CA VAL A 301 -19.16 -9.04 -7.66
C VAL A 301 -19.84 -8.68 -8.99
N GLN A 302 -20.65 -9.57 -9.57
CA GLN A 302 -21.45 -9.26 -10.76
C GLN A 302 -22.55 -8.24 -10.48
N ASP A 303 -23.23 -8.33 -9.34
CA ASP A 303 -24.27 -7.40 -8.91
C ASP A 303 -23.68 -6.02 -8.59
N ILE A 304 -22.53 -5.94 -7.92
CA ILE A 304 -21.81 -4.67 -7.68
C ILE A 304 -21.44 -4.01 -9.01
N ILE A 305 -20.89 -4.75 -9.98
CA ILE A 305 -20.53 -4.18 -11.29
C ILE A 305 -21.79 -3.77 -12.07
N SER A 306 -22.88 -4.53 -11.98
CA SER A 306 -24.15 -4.20 -12.62
C SER A 306 -24.78 -2.94 -12.01
N TYR A 307 -24.68 -2.76 -10.70
CA TYR A 307 -25.05 -1.52 -10.01
C TYR A 307 -24.15 -0.35 -10.41
N MET A 308 -22.83 -0.55 -10.51
CA MET A 308 -21.90 0.48 -11.00
C MET A 308 -22.24 0.92 -12.45
N ILE A 309 -22.72 0.00 -13.29
CA ILE A 309 -23.24 0.32 -14.64
C ILE A 309 -24.55 1.12 -14.53
N SER A 310 -25.52 0.68 -13.73
CA SER A 310 -26.81 1.37 -13.62
C SER A 310 -26.70 2.77 -13.01
N GLN A 311 -25.65 3.07 -12.23
CA GLN A 311 -25.34 4.43 -11.77
C GLN A 311 -24.90 5.40 -12.89
N LEU A 312 -24.51 4.87 -14.07
CA LEU A 312 -24.24 5.66 -15.28
C LEU A 312 -25.50 5.84 -16.15
N GLU A 313 -26.44 4.89 -16.06
CA GLU A 313 -27.69 4.82 -16.83
C GLU A 313 -28.83 5.58 -16.15
N ALA A 314 -28.65 6.89 -15.93
CA ALA A 314 -29.66 7.75 -15.30
C ALA A 314 -30.98 7.79 -16.12
N PRO A 315 -32.16 7.74 -15.46
CA PRO A 315 -33.46 7.57 -16.14
C PRO A 315 -33.87 8.82 -16.95
N THR A 316 -34.30 8.61 -18.19
CA THR A 316 -34.58 9.69 -19.16
C THR A 316 -35.94 10.38 -19.01
N ASP A 317 -36.87 9.86 -18.20
CA ASP A 317 -38.28 10.26 -18.25
C ASP A 317 -38.82 10.90 -16.95
N LYS A 318 -38.81 12.24 -16.94
CA LYS A 318 -39.86 13.06 -16.30
C LYS A 318 -40.19 14.27 -17.20
N PRO A 319 -41.34 14.28 -17.90
CA PRO A 319 -41.70 15.39 -18.78
C PRO A 319 -42.21 16.61 -17.99
N GLY A 320 -41.36 17.64 -17.90
CA GLY A 320 -41.63 18.96 -17.32
C GLY A 320 -40.29 19.67 -17.07
N THR A 321 -40.05 20.91 -17.48
CA THR A 321 -40.99 22.04 -17.63
C THR A 321 -40.69 22.83 -18.93
N THR A 322 -41.66 23.67 -19.35
CA THR A 322 -41.69 24.60 -20.51
C THR A 322 -40.36 24.93 -21.25
N PRO A 323 -40.35 24.92 -22.61
CA PRO A 323 -39.26 25.52 -23.36
C PRO A 323 -39.23 27.04 -23.18
N VAL A 324 -38.04 27.61 -22.97
CA VAL A 324 -37.83 29.05 -22.97
C VAL A 324 -37.86 29.56 -24.41
N GLU A 325 -38.58 30.66 -24.65
CA GLU A 325 -38.70 31.26 -25.99
C GLU A 325 -37.36 31.81 -26.48
N LYS A 326 -37.08 31.63 -27.78
CA LYS A 326 -36.01 32.37 -28.44
C LYS A 326 -36.48 33.78 -28.74
N GLY A 327 -35.91 34.78 -28.06
CA GLY A 327 -35.93 36.15 -28.54
C GLY A 327 -34.83 36.34 -29.57
N ASP A 328 -35.20 36.52 -30.84
CA ASP A 328 -34.27 36.92 -31.89
C ASP A 328 -33.84 38.39 -31.70
N ASN A 329 -32.55 38.66 -31.77
CA ASN A 329 -31.96 39.98 -32.00
C ASN A 329 -30.58 39.78 -32.63
N GLU A 330 -30.36 40.43 -33.77
CA GLU A 330 -29.06 40.47 -34.47
C GLU A 330 -28.25 41.72 -34.03
N ASP A 331 -27.00 41.80 -34.48
CA ASP A 331 -26.12 42.98 -34.52
C ASP A 331 -25.73 43.70 -33.19
N ASP A 332 -24.57 43.31 -32.64
CA ASP A 332 -23.56 44.26 -32.12
C ASP A 332 -22.15 43.61 -32.11
N GLU A 333 -21.19 44.16 -32.88
CA GLU A 333 -19.81 43.64 -32.99
C GLU A 333 -18.90 44.06 -31.82
N GLY A 334 -19.30 43.71 -30.60
CA GLY A 334 -18.44 43.79 -29.41
C GLY A 334 -17.68 42.47 -29.17
N GLN A 335 -16.34 42.50 -29.21
CA GLN A 335 -15.48 41.31 -29.10
C GLN A 335 -15.46 40.69 -27.68
N LYS A 336 -16.57 40.06 -27.27
CA LYS A 336 -16.75 39.34 -26.00
C LYS A 336 -15.85 38.09 -25.95
N PRO A 337 -15.37 37.69 -24.75
CA PRO A 337 -14.75 36.38 -24.57
C PRO A 337 -15.76 35.26 -24.86
N PRO A 338 -15.32 34.07 -25.29
CA PRO A 338 -16.24 32.99 -25.66
C PRO A 338 -17.07 32.54 -24.46
N ALA A 339 -18.40 32.65 -24.59
CA ALA A 339 -19.34 32.19 -23.58
C ALA A 339 -19.16 30.68 -23.32
N GLU A 340 -19.34 30.26 -22.06
CA GLU A 340 -19.16 28.86 -21.68
C GLU A 340 -20.23 27.99 -22.37
N LYS A 341 -19.78 27.14 -23.31
CA LYS A 341 -20.65 26.24 -24.06
C LYS A 341 -21.12 25.12 -23.12
N ALA A 342 -22.29 25.31 -22.50
CA ALA A 342 -22.93 24.29 -21.68
C ALA A 342 -23.10 22.98 -22.46
N MET A 343 -22.76 21.85 -21.83
CA MET A 343 -22.92 20.53 -22.44
C MET A 343 -24.41 20.22 -22.57
N THR A 344 -24.86 19.81 -23.75
CA THR A 344 -26.29 19.55 -23.97
C THR A 344 -26.68 18.18 -23.41
N ALA A 345 -27.97 17.98 -23.12
CA ALA A 345 -28.50 16.67 -22.72
C ALA A 345 -28.20 15.55 -23.76
N LYS A 346 -28.01 15.92 -25.04
CA LYS A 346 -27.56 14.98 -26.07
C LYS A 346 -26.09 14.58 -25.88
N ASP A 347 -25.22 15.55 -25.60
CA ASP A 347 -23.79 15.29 -25.37
C ASP A 347 -23.63 14.39 -24.14
N ALA A 348 -24.31 14.74 -23.04
CA ALA A 348 -24.36 13.97 -21.80
C ALA A 348 -24.73 12.49 -22.05
N LYS A 349 -25.81 12.23 -22.79
CA LYS A 349 -26.22 10.86 -23.13
C LYS A 349 -25.13 10.10 -23.91
N THR A 350 -24.51 10.72 -24.92
CA THR A 350 -23.46 10.02 -25.70
C THR A 350 -22.17 9.77 -24.93
N ILE A 351 -21.95 10.47 -23.81
CA ILE A 351 -20.85 10.26 -22.88
C ILE A 351 -21.19 9.13 -21.89
N GLN A 352 -22.43 9.09 -21.39
CA GLN A 352 -22.96 7.98 -20.57
C GLN A 352 -22.91 6.65 -21.34
N GLU A 353 -23.41 6.61 -22.59
CA GLU A 353 -23.34 5.44 -23.48
C GLU A 353 -21.88 4.93 -23.65
N ALA A 354 -20.93 5.84 -23.84
CA ALA A 354 -19.51 5.50 -24.00
C ALA A 354 -18.85 5.03 -22.68
N ALA A 355 -19.33 5.51 -21.53
CA ALA A 355 -18.84 5.09 -20.22
C ALA A 355 -19.35 3.69 -19.85
N VAL A 356 -20.62 3.38 -20.16
CA VAL A 356 -21.20 2.03 -20.04
C VAL A 356 -20.45 1.04 -20.93
N GLU A 357 -20.12 1.42 -22.16
CA GLU A 357 -19.29 0.60 -23.07
C GLU A 357 -17.88 0.37 -22.49
N ASN A 358 -17.27 1.39 -21.87
CA ASN A 358 -15.94 1.28 -21.25
C ASN A 358 -15.94 0.37 -20.01
N LEU A 359 -16.88 0.59 -19.10
CA LEU A 359 -17.04 -0.20 -17.87
C LEU A 359 -17.40 -1.67 -18.19
N SER A 360 -18.22 -1.90 -19.21
CA SER A 360 -18.52 -3.26 -19.71
C SER A 360 -17.27 -3.96 -20.25
N LYS A 361 -16.42 -3.28 -21.04
CA LYS A 361 -15.16 -3.86 -21.52
C LYS A 361 -14.19 -4.21 -20.39
N TRP A 362 -14.13 -3.39 -19.34
CA TRP A 362 -13.34 -3.68 -18.15
C TRP A 362 -13.90 -4.88 -17.35
N ARG A 363 -15.23 -4.95 -17.18
CA ARG A 363 -15.93 -6.11 -16.59
C ARG A 363 -15.57 -7.39 -17.34
N ASP A 364 -15.64 -7.36 -18.67
CA ASP A 364 -15.42 -8.53 -19.53
C ASP A 364 -13.94 -8.97 -19.57
N GLU A 365 -13.00 -8.09 -19.21
CA GLU A 365 -11.58 -8.43 -18.98
C GLU A 365 -11.32 -9.05 -17.59
N PHE A 366 -12.16 -8.74 -16.59
CA PHE A 366 -11.97 -9.11 -15.20
C PHE A 366 -12.77 -10.35 -14.76
N LEU A 367 -14.09 -10.38 -15.00
CA LEU A 367 -14.98 -11.43 -14.52
C LEU A 367 -14.56 -12.86 -14.91
N PRO A 368 -14.04 -13.14 -16.12
CA PRO A 368 -13.57 -14.48 -16.47
C PRO A 368 -12.45 -14.98 -15.54
N LYS A 369 -11.51 -14.11 -15.17
CA LYS A 369 -10.36 -14.44 -14.29
C LYS A 369 -10.80 -14.72 -12.86
N LEU A 370 -11.82 -14.00 -12.38
CA LEU A 370 -12.43 -14.27 -11.08
C LEU A 370 -13.20 -15.60 -11.10
N GLY A 371 -13.93 -15.88 -12.19
CA GLY A 371 -14.58 -17.17 -12.42
C GLY A 371 -13.60 -18.35 -12.44
N GLU A 372 -12.44 -18.20 -13.10
CA GLU A 372 -11.39 -19.23 -13.16
C GLU A 372 -10.86 -19.68 -11.79
N ILE A 373 -10.90 -18.82 -10.75
CA ILE A 373 -10.53 -19.19 -9.37
C ILE A 373 -11.75 -19.62 -8.55
N LEU A 374 -12.86 -18.89 -8.59
CA LEU A 374 -14.02 -19.19 -7.73
C LEU A 374 -14.77 -20.46 -8.14
N GLN A 375 -14.75 -20.83 -9.43
CA GLN A 375 -15.41 -22.02 -9.97
C GLN A 375 -14.52 -23.28 -9.98
N VAL A 376 -13.33 -23.24 -9.35
CA VAL A 376 -12.50 -24.43 -9.13
C VAL A 376 -13.34 -25.49 -8.40
N LYS A 377 -13.26 -26.74 -8.83
CA LYS A 377 -13.90 -27.87 -8.14
C LYS A 377 -13.06 -28.26 -6.93
N ASP A 378 -13.72 -28.44 -5.80
CA ASP A 378 -13.07 -28.93 -4.59
C ASP A 378 -12.52 -30.34 -4.83
N SER A 379 -11.31 -30.57 -4.31
CA SER A 379 -10.69 -31.89 -4.21
C SER A 379 -10.84 -32.39 -2.78
N PRO A 380 -10.73 -33.71 -2.51
CA PRO A 380 -10.75 -34.23 -1.14
C PRO A 380 -9.62 -33.67 -0.26
N THR A 381 -8.57 -33.09 -0.85
CA THR A 381 -7.54 -32.33 -0.12
C THR A 381 -8.08 -30.97 0.35
N ILE A 382 -8.69 -30.19 -0.55
CA ILE A 382 -9.30 -28.88 -0.25
C ILE A 382 -10.40 -29.03 0.80
N GLU A 383 -11.22 -30.10 0.70
CA GLU A 383 -12.26 -30.40 1.68
C GLU A 383 -11.67 -30.72 3.06
N ALA A 384 -10.61 -31.52 3.14
CA ALA A 384 -9.93 -31.85 4.39
C ALA A 384 -9.22 -30.64 5.04
N GLU A 385 -8.61 -29.79 4.22
CA GLU A 385 -7.92 -28.57 4.64
C GLU A 385 -8.90 -27.51 5.16
N ARG A 386 -10.01 -27.29 4.44
CA ARG A 386 -11.13 -26.45 4.91
C ARG A 386 -11.75 -27.00 6.20
N GLN A 387 -11.92 -28.31 6.31
CA GLN A 387 -12.45 -28.93 7.53
C GLN A 387 -11.49 -28.72 8.72
N ALA A 388 -10.19 -28.87 8.53
CA ALA A 388 -9.18 -28.58 9.56
C ALA A 388 -9.20 -27.09 9.98
N ARG A 389 -9.34 -26.16 9.03
CA ARG A 389 -9.52 -24.71 9.31
C ARG A 389 -10.78 -24.43 10.11
N LYS A 390 -11.94 -24.94 9.68
CA LYS A 390 -13.23 -24.77 10.40
C LYS A 390 -13.19 -25.40 11.80
N GLU A 391 -12.52 -26.55 11.97
CA GLU A 391 -12.28 -27.16 13.28
C GLU A 391 -11.28 -26.40 14.16
N LYS A 392 -10.40 -25.57 13.59
CA LYS A 392 -9.53 -24.66 14.34
C LYS A 392 -10.33 -23.45 14.84
N GLN A 393 -10.94 -22.68 13.93
CA GLN A 393 -11.75 -21.50 14.24
C GLN A 393 -12.87 -21.79 15.25
N ALA A 394 -13.54 -22.95 15.15
CA ALA A 394 -14.60 -23.36 16.08
C ALA A 394 -14.13 -23.64 17.53
N LYS A 395 -12.82 -23.64 17.80
CA LYS A 395 -12.23 -23.74 19.16
C LYS A 395 -11.78 -22.38 19.71
N GLU A 396 -11.73 -21.35 18.85
CA GLU A 396 -11.06 -20.08 19.12
C GLU A 396 -12.07 -18.96 19.45
N ASN A 397 -13.17 -18.85 18.69
CA ASN A 397 -14.26 -17.87 18.84
C ASN A 397 -14.79 -17.64 20.29
N LYS A 398 -14.09 -16.87 21.14
CA LYS A 398 -14.61 -16.49 22.46
C LYS A 398 -14.08 -15.21 23.13
N ALA A 399 -13.33 -14.37 22.43
CA ALA A 399 -13.13 -12.97 22.79
C ALA A 399 -12.74 -12.15 21.56
N ASP A 400 -13.58 -11.20 21.16
CA ASP A 400 -13.22 -9.77 20.95
C ASP A 400 -14.36 -9.03 20.21
N GLU A 401 -14.79 -7.91 20.77
CA GLU A 401 -15.83 -7.01 20.22
C GLU A 401 -15.24 -5.59 20.11
N ASP A 402 -14.60 -5.27 18.97
CA ASP A 402 -13.88 -4.02 18.72
C ASP A 402 -14.81 -2.82 18.44
N ALA A 403 -15.16 -2.09 19.50
CA ALA A 403 -16.08 -0.95 19.46
C ALA A 403 -15.60 0.28 18.65
N GLU A 404 -14.34 0.35 18.20
CA GLU A 404 -13.83 1.47 17.39
C GLU A 404 -14.07 1.30 15.88
N THR A 405 -14.62 0.16 15.42
CA THR A 405 -14.77 -0.12 13.98
C THR A 405 -16.08 0.35 13.34
N ASP A 406 -17.13 0.60 14.13
CA ASP A 406 -18.48 0.89 13.60
C ASP A 406 -18.59 2.24 12.87
N ASP A 407 -17.91 3.30 13.34
CA ASP A 407 -18.00 4.63 12.73
C ASP A 407 -17.33 4.68 11.34
N GLU A 408 -16.16 4.04 11.15
CA GLU A 408 -15.56 3.91 9.82
C GLU A 408 -16.47 3.13 8.86
N LEU A 409 -17.08 2.05 9.35
CA LEU A 409 -17.96 1.19 8.56
C LEU A 409 -19.28 1.90 8.22
N ALA A 410 -19.83 2.70 9.14
CA ALA A 410 -20.99 3.55 8.90
C ALA A 410 -20.69 4.61 7.83
N GLN A 411 -19.51 5.25 7.86
CA GLN A 411 -19.10 6.19 6.83
C GLN A 411 -18.88 5.50 5.47
N LEU A 412 -18.26 4.31 5.45
CA LEU A 412 -18.09 3.50 4.24
C LEU A 412 -19.43 3.11 3.62
N ARG A 413 -20.34 2.50 4.40
CA ARG A 413 -21.71 2.12 3.98
C ARG A 413 -22.53 3.32 3.51
N CYS A 414 -22.34 4.48 4.14
CA CYS A 414 -22.97 5.74 3.71
C CYS A 414 -22.49 6.15 2.31
N LEU A 415 -21.18 6.04 2.02
CA LEU A 415 -20.58 6.38 0.72
C LEU A 415 -20.89 5.36 -0.38
N TYR A 416 -20.75 4.07 -0.06
CA TYR A 416 -20.89 2.92 -0.95
C TYR A 416 -21.94 1.97 -0.36
N CYS A 417 -23.21 2.16 -0.74
CA CYS A 417 -24.32 1.39 -0.18
C CYS A 417 -24.07 -0.13 -0.35
N PRO A 418 -24.14 -0.94 0.73
CA PRO A 418 -23.90 -2.38 0.65
C PRO A 418 -24.99 -3.09 -0.15
N ILE A 419 -24.60 -4.03 -1.01
CA ILE A 419 -25.52 -4.98 -1.62
C ILE A 419 -25.69 -6.14 -0.62
N PRO A 420 -26.93 -6.47 -0.17
CA PRO A 420 -27.17 -7.53 0.79
C PRO A 420 -26.66 -8.90 0.29
N THR A 421 -25.94 -9.62 1.15
CA THR A 421 -25.33 -10.92 0.83
C THR A 421 -25.27 -11.79 2.09
N PRO A 422 -25.49 -13.11 2.01
CA PRO A 422 -25.29 -14.01 3.16
C PRO A 422 -23.80 -14.18 3.52
N LEU A 423 -22.87 -13.58 2.76
CA LEU A 423 -21.45 -13.55 3.10
C LEU A 423 -21.13 -12.64 4.30
N THR A 424 -22.07 -11.81 4.77
CA THR A 424 -21.94 -11.06 6.03
C THR A 424 -21.79 -12.00 7.23
N ASP A 425 -22.44 -13.16 7.19
CA ASP A 425 -22.55 -14.09 8.32
C ASP A 425 -21.28 -14.96 8.50
N LEU A 426 -20.26 -14.74 7.66
CA LEU A 426 -18.99 -15.44 7.70
C LEU A 426 -18.02 -14.83 8.73
N PRO A 427 -17.05 -15.62 9.24
CA PRO A 427 -15.97 -15.11 10.09
C PRO A 427 -15.24 -13.90 9.46
N PRO A 428 -14.87 -12.86 10.23
CA PRO A 428 -14.20 -11.67 9.70
C PRO A 428 -12.93 -11.96 8.89
N GLN A 429 -12.20 -13.03 9.23
CA GLN A 429 -11.02 -13.51 8.50
C GLN A 429 -11.39 -13.95 7.07
N ASP A 430 -12.40 -14.80 6.92
CA ASP A 430 -12.82 -15.37 5.64
C ASP A 430 -13.38 -14.27 4.71
N ARG A 431 -14.07 -13.28 5.28
CA ARG A 431 -14.53 -12.07 4.56
C ARG A 431 -13.34 -11.23 4.06
N ARG A 432 -12.32 -11.01 4.89
CA ARG A 432 -11.08 -10.28 4.53
C ARG A 432 -10.32 -10.99 3.39
N GLU A 433 -10.18 -12.31 3.45
CA GLU A 433 -9.50 -13.10 2.42
C GLU A 433 -10.23 -13.05 1.06
N ALA A 434 -11.56 -13.06 1.05
CA ALA A 434 -12.36 -12.87 -0.16
C ALA A 434 -12.10 -11.50 -0.84
N LEU A 435 -11.96 -10.44 -0.04
CA LEU A 435 -11.61 -9.11 -0.55
C LEU A 435 -10.16 -9.06 -1.09
N THR A 436 -9.18 -9.59 -0.35
CA THR A 436 -7.77 -9.59 -0.76
C THR A 436 -7.53 -10.41 -2.03
N CYS A 437 -8.18 -11.58 -2.17
CA CYS A 437 -8.19 -12.35 -3.41
C CYS A 437 -8.70 -11.52 -4.60
N THR A 438 -9.82 -10.82 -4.43
CA THR A 438 -10.42 -9.96 -5.47
C THR A 438 -9.48 -8.81 -5.85
N LEU A 439 -8.82 -8.18 -4.87
CA LEU A 439 -7.85 -7.09 -5.08
C LEU A 439 -6.61 -7.56 -5.86
N LEU A 440 -6.01 -8.70 -5.48
CA LEU A 440 -4.87 -9.29 -6.17
C LEU A 440 -5.22 -9.67 -7.62
N LEU A 441 -6.41 -10.22 -7.86
CA LEU A 441 -6.91 -10.52 -9.20
C LEU A 441 -7.12 -9.27 -10.06
N LEU A 442 -7.66 -8.18 -9.50
CA LEU A 442 -7.76 -6.89 -10.19
C LEU A 442 -6.37 -6.36 -10.59
N LEU A 443 -5.38 -6.46 -9.69
CA LEU A 443 -4.01 -6.05 -9.97
C LEU A 443 -3.33 -6.93 -11.04
N SER A 444 -3.69 -8.22 -11.13
CA SER A 444 -3.18 -9.14 -12.17
C SER A 444 -3.53 -8.73 -13.61
N THR A 445 -4.45 -7.77 -13.79
CA THR A 445 -4.76 -7.18 -15.10
C THR A 445 -3.69 -6.20 -15.60
N GLY A 446 -2.78 -5.75 -14.72
CA GLY A 446 -1.87 -4.63 -15.00
C GLY A 446 -2.50 -3.25 -14.86
N LYS A 447 -3.77 -3.15 -14.43
CA LYS A 447 -4.57 -1.91 -14.41
C LYS A 447 -5.28 -1.73 -13.06
N TYR A 448 -4.76 -0.88 -12.20
CA TYR A 448 -5.49 -0.45 -11.00
C TYR A 448 -6.34 0.78 -11.31
N SER A 449 -7.37 0.57 -12.11
CA SER A 449 -8.29 1.62 -12.56
C SER A 449 -9.16 2.18 -11.42
N ALA A 450 -9.77 3.34 -11.62
CA ALA A 450 -10.75 3.88 -10.68
C ALA A 450 -11.96 2.94 -10.48
N HIS A 451 -12.37 2.22 -11.52
CA HIS A 451 -13.40 1.18 -11.40
C HIS A 451 -12.95 0.00 -10.53
N SER A 452 -11.66 -0.37 -10.58
CA SER A 452 -11.05 -1.38 -9.71
C SER A 452 -11.12 -1.00 -8.23
N ARG A 453 -10.80 0.27 -7.89
CA ARG A 453 -10.91 0.76 -6.51
C ARG A 453 -12.36 0.83 -6.04
N VAL A 454 -13.27 1.34 -6.85
CA VAL A 454 -14.70 1.48 -6.50
C VAL A 454 -15.38 0.13 -6.30
N LEU A 455 -15.08 -0.88 -7.12
CA LEU A 455 -15.55 -2.25 -6.90
C LEU A 455 -15.11 -2.78 -5.53
N ILE A 456 -13.84 -2.61 -5.17
CA ILE A 456 -13.32 -3.06 -3.88
C ILE A 456 -13.94 -2.30 -2.69
N LEU A 457 -14.31 -1.02 -2.85
CA LEU A 457 -15.02 -0.27 -1.81
C LEU A 457 -16.47 -0.71 -1.61
N TYR A 458 -17.20 -1.00 -2.69
CA TYR A 458 -18.53 -1.64 -2.59
C TYR A 458 -18.44 -3.05 -1.98
N LEU A 459 -17.42 -3.84 -2.36
CA LEU A 459 -17.21 -5.19 -1.81
C LEU A 459 -16.85 -5.14 -0.31
N ALA A 460 -15.99 -4.20 0.10
CA ALA A 460 -15.68 -3.96 1.51
C ALA A 460 -16.94 -3.61 2.31
N SER A 461 -17.79 -2.73 1.78
CA SER A 461 -19.05 -2.39 2.43
C SER A 461 -20.04 -3.55 2.50
N ALA A 462 -20.11 -4.39 1.46
CA ALA A 462 -21.03 -5.54 1.42
C ALA A 462 -20.57 -6.72 2.28
N LEU A 463 -19.27 -6.80 2.61
CA LEU A 463 -18.68 -7.83 3.46
C LEU A 463 -18.41 -7.35 4.90
N ASP A 464 -18.87 -6.16 5.28
CA ASP A 464 -18.61 -5.52 6.57
C ASP A 464 -17.13 -5.51 6.96
N ILE A 465 -16.31 -4.92 6.07
CA ILE A 465 -14.87 -4.74 6.21
C ILE A 465 -14.59 -3.23 6.27
N PRO A 466 -13.91 -2.72 7.31
CA PRO A 466 -13.63 -1.29 7.43
C PRO A 466 -12.64 -0.81 6.36
N PRO A 467 -12.73 0.46 5.93
CA PRO A 467 -11.89 1.02 4.87
C PRO A 467 -10.40 1.06 5.24
N SER A 468 -10.07 1.13 6.53
CA SER A 468 -8.71 1.00 7.08
C SER A 468 -7.98 -0.26 6.60
N PHE A 469 -8.59 -1.45 6.73
CA PHE A 469 -8.03 -2.72 6.24
C PHE A 469 -7.74 -2.68 4.72
N VAL A 470 -8.66 -2.11 3.95
CA VAL A 470 -8.50 -1.99 2.48
C VAL A 470 -7.34 -1.05 2.11
N ASN A 471 -7.10 -0.01 2.91
CA ASN A 471 -5.97 0.90 2.73
C ASN A 471 -4.63 0.24 3.10
N GLU A 472 -4.59 -0.53 4.19
CA GLU A 472 -3.43 -1.30 4.63
C GLU A 472 -3.00 -2.31 3.55
N GLN A 473 -3.93 -3.15 3.07
CA GLN A 473 -3.67 -4.15 2.03
C GLN A 473 -3.14 -3.52 0.73
N GLU A 474 -3.68 -2.38 0.30
CA GLU A 474 -3.11 -1.62 -0.82
C GLU A 474 -1.67 -1.14 -0.55
N GLY A 475 -1.38 -0.71 0.67
CA GLY A 475 -0.05 -0.26 1.10
C GLY A 475 0.97 -1.39 1.11
N GLU A 476 0.58 -2.58 1.54
CA GLU A 476 1.43 -3.77 1.57
C GLU A 476 1.69 -4.31 0.15
N ILE A 477 0.64 -4.43 -0.67
CA ILE A 477 0.79 -4.87 -2.07
C ILE A 477 1.60 -3.86 -2.90
N ALA A 478 1.40 -2.54 -2.71
CA ALA A 478 2.22 -1.52 -3.36
C ALA A 478 3.71 -1.72 -3.07
N LYS A 479 4.04 -1.93 -1.80
CA LYS A 479 5.41 -2.14 -1.33
C LYS A 479 6.01 -3.42 -1.90
N SER A 480 5.31 -4.55 -1.84
CA SER A 480 5.83 -5.84 -2.32
C SER A 480 6.09 -5.86 -3.84
N LEU A 481 5.26 -5.17 -4.65
CA LEU A 481 5.52 -4.95 -6.08
C LEU A 481 6.83 -4.16 -6.32
N LEU A 482 7.04 -3.07 -5.59
CA LEU A 482 8.21 -2.20 -5.73
C LEU A 482 9.50 -2.90 -5.29
N ASP A 483 9.47 -3.47 -4.08
CA ASP A 483 10.54 -4.26 -3.48
C ASP A 483 11.02 -5.33 -4.49
N SER A 484 10.10 -6.11 -5.06
CA SER A 484 10.39 -7.13 -6.07
C SER A 484 11.10 -6.59 -7.32
N SER A 485 10.57 -5.53 -7.94
CA SER A 485 11.16 -4.95 -9.17
C SER A 485 12.58 -4.42 -8.98
N SER A 486 12.90 -3.93 -7.78
CA SER A 486 14.22 -3.36 -7.49
C SER A 486 15.33 -4.42 -7.58
N SER A 487 15.01 -5.67 -7.25
CA SER A 487 15.94 -6.81 -7.26
C SER A 487 16.32 -7.28 -8.68
N SER A 488 15.40 -7.17 -9.64
CA SER A 488 15.56 -7.69 -11.01
C SER A 488 16.58 -6.93 -11.87
N SER A 489 17.08 -5.78 -11.38
CA SER A 489 17.92 -4.86 -12.14
C SER A 489 19.43 -5.18 -12.11
N SER A 490 19.86 -6.24 -11.42
CA SER A 490 21.28 -6.40 -11.03
C SER A 490 22.01 -7.70 -11.44
N SER A 491 21.34 -8.72 -12.01
CA SER A 491 22.06 -9.90 -12.56
C SER A 491 21.32 -10.69 -13.67
N THR A 492 22.00 -10.83 -14.81
CA THR A 492 21.97 -11.98 -15.75
C THR A 492 20.63 -12.63 -16.09
N ALA A 493 19.66 -11.84 -16.58
CA ALA A 493 18.45 -12.37 -17.23
C ALA A 493 18.15 -11.64 -18.57
N GLN A 494 19.16 -11.56 -19.46
CA GLN A 494 19.11 -10.81 -20.73
C GLN A 494 18.27 -11.50 -21.84
N GLN A 495 17.07 -11.95 -21.49
CA GLN A 495 16.06 -12.46 -22.42
C GLN A 495 14.60 -12.19 -21.98
N GLY A 496 14.38 -11.58 -20.81
CA GLY A 496 13.12 -10.88 -20.50
C GLY A 496 13.20 -9.42 -20.95
N MET A 497 12.11 -8.86 -21.47
CA MET A 497 12.08 -7.45 -21.89
C MET A 497 12.16 -6.52 -20.66
N SER A 498 12.98 -5.46 -20.74
CA SER A 498 13.04 -4.46 -19.67
C SER A 498 11.79 -3.58 -19.65
N ALA A 499 11.46 -3.03 -18.48
CA ALA A 499 10.32 -2.12 -18.33
C ALA A 499 10.42 -0.89 -19.25
N ASP A 500 11.64 -0.39 -19.49
CA ASP A 500 11.88 0.69 -20.46
C ASP A 500 11.61 0.23 -21.90
N ALA A 501 12.05 -0.97 -22.30
CA ALA A 501 11.81 -1.49 -23.64
C ALA A 501 10.32 -1.74 -23.93
N GLU A 502 9.54 -2.20 -22.95
CA GLU A 502 8.08 -2.28 -23.13
C GLU A 502 7.43 -0.89 -23.13
N ALA A 503 7.87 0.05 -22.28
CA ALA A 503 7.39 1.44 -22.32
C ALA A 503 7.71 2.14 -23.65
N GLU A 504 8.84 1.81 -24.30
CA GLU A 504 9.18 2.27 -25.64
C GLU A 504 8.35 1.60 -26.73
N LYS A 505 8.15 0.28 -26.69
CA LYS A 505 7.23 -0.42 -27.61
C LYS A 505 5.81 0.14 -27.53
N ARG A 506 5.30 0.44 -26.32
CA ARG A 506 4.02 1.14 -26.11
C ARG A 506 4.04 2.58 -26.61
N ARG A 507 5.18 3.28 -26.61
CA ARG A 507 5.35 4.59 -27.26
C ARG A 507 5.30 4.47 -28.78
N GLU A 508 5.76 3.38 -29.38
CA GLU A 508 5.64 3.14 -30.82
C GLU A 508 4.20 2.82 -31.23
N GLU A 509 3.51 1.92 -30.52
CA GLU A 509 2.08 1.65 -30.72
C GLU A 509 1.23 2.95 -30.62
N ASN A 510 1.53 3.83 -29.65
CA ASN A 510 0.88 5.14 -29.49
C ASN A 510 1.37 6.25 -30.44
N LYS A 511 2.43 6.01 -31.24
CA LYS A 511 2.82 6.84 -32.38
C LYS A 511 2.10 6.36 -33.65
N ILE A 512 1.98 5.06 -33.85
CA ILE A 512 1.29 4.44 -34.99
C ILE A 512 -0.19 4.84 -35.01
N SER A 513 -0.89 4.77 -33.87
CA SER A 513 -2.29 5.23 -33.74
C SER A 513 -2.47 6.73 -34.00
N ARG A 514 -1.40 7.53 -33.87
CA ARG A 514 -1.38 8.98 -34.12
C ARG A 514 -1.22 9.31 -35.60
N TYR A 515 -0.47 8.50 -36.35
CA TYR A 515 -0.27 8.68 -37.80
C TYR A 515 -1.53 8.42 -38.63
N TRP A 516 -2.44 7.55 -38.15
CA TRP A 516 -3.72 7.26 -38.83
C TRP A 516 -4.82 8.32 -38.64
N LYS A 517 -4.61 9.36 -37.81
CA LYS A 517 -5.60 10.43 -37.59
C LYS A 517 -5.44 11.66 -38.50
N VAL A 518 -4.55 11.62 -39.48
CA VAL A 518 -4.36 12.68 -40.50
C VAL A 518 -4.47 12.10 -41.91
N GLY A 519 -5.65 11.56 -42.24
CA GLY A 519 -5.99 11.03 -43.57
C GLY A 519 -7.51 11.02 -43.75
N LEU A 520 -8.02 11.63 -44.81
CA LEU A 520 -9.45 11.90 -44.98
C LEU A 520 -10.14 10.90 -45.93
N ALA A 521 -11.31 10.40 -45.52
CA ALA A 521 -12.39 9.87 -46.36
C ALA A 521 -12.17 8.55 -47.16
N SER A 522 -13.26 8.13 -47.84
CA SER A 522 -13.44 7.00 -48.79
C SER A 522 -13.55 5.55 -48.25
N VAL A 523 -14.80 5.15 -48.01
CA VAL A 523 -15.50 3.97 -48.58
C VAL A 523 -14.72 2.65 -48.83
N ALA A 524 -15.10 1.63 -48.05
CA ALA A 524 -15.22 0.19 -48.34
C ALA A 524 -14.14 -0.57 -49.15
N GLY A 525 -13.55 -1.60 -48.51
CA GLY A 525 -12.80 -2.68 -49.17
C GLY A 525 -12.07 -3.57 -48.17
N ALA A 526 -12.05 -4.89 -48.35
CA ALA A 526 -11.43 -5.83 -47.41
C ALA A 526 -10.27 -6.63 -48.05
N ALA A 527 -9.10 -6.62 -47.39
CA ALA A 527 -7.97 -7.54 -47.57
C ALA A 527 -7.17 -7.54 -46.25
N VAL A 528 -7.32 -8.53 -45.37
CA VAL A 528 -6.69 -9.86 -45.37
C VAL A 528 -5.22 -9.85 -44.90
N ILE A 529 -5.05 -10.17 -43.61
CA ILE A 529 -4.03 -11.01 -42.96
C ILE A 529 -2.58 -10.94 -43.49
N GLY A 530 -1.64 -10.62 -42.59
CA GLY A 530 -0.45 -11.48 -42.44
C GLY A 530 0.94 -10.86 -42.22
N VAL A 531 1.24 -10.36 -41.02
CA VAL A 531 2.55 -10.62 -40.37
C VAL A 531 2.31 -10.87 -38.88
N THR A 532 2.49 -12.12 -38.43
CA THR A 532 2.33 -12.54 -37.03
C THR A 532 3.61 -12.30 -36.22
N GLY A 533 4.03 -11.05 -36.10
CA GLY A 533 5.27 -10.66 -35.41
C GLY A 533 5.08 -9.49 -34.46
N GLY A 534 5.00 -9.76 -33.15
CA GLY A 534 5.08 -8.73 -32.11
C GLY A 534 4.07 -8.84 -30.96
N LEU A 535 2.90 -9.47 -31.19
CA LEU A 535 1.91 -9.74 -30.13
C LEU A 535 2.28 -11.01 -29.34
N ALA A 536 3.29 -10.85 -28.50
CA ALA A 536 3.62 -11.78 -27.43
C ALA A 536 3.67 -11.00 -26.10
N ALA A 537 2.49 -10.68 -25.56
CA ALA A 537 2.36 -10.79 -24.12
C ALA A 537 2.54 -12.29 -23.78
N PRO A 538 3.40 -12.68 -22.82
CA PRO A 538 3.47 -14.06 -22.37
C PRO A 538 2.07 -14.55 -22.01
N LEU A 539 1.70 -15.73 -22.50
CA LEU A 539 0.33 -16.23 -22.45
C LEU A 539 -0.13 -16.38 -20.99
N VAL A 540 -0.92 -15.44 -20.47
CA VAL A 540 -1.63 -15.62 -19.19
C VAL A 540 -2.60 -16.82 -19.31
N ALA A 541 -3.23 -16.97 -20.48
CA ALA A 541 -3.97 -18.15 -20.91
C ALA A 541 -3.12 -19.44 -21.06
N GLY A 542 -1.80 -19.38 -20.87
CA GLY A 542 -0.87 -20.52 -20.83
C GLY A 542 -0.32 -20.80 -19.43
N ALA A 543 -0.07 -19.74 -18.65
CA ALA A 543 0.31 -19.84 -17.25
C ALA A 543 -0.80 -20.45 -16.38
N ILE A 544 -2.08 -20.15 -16.67
CA ILE A 544 -3.23 -20.72 -15.98
C ILE A 544 -3.55 -22.13 -16.50
N SER A 545 -3.49 -22.36 -17.82
CA SER A 545 -3.84 -23.66 -18.42
C SER A 545 -2.85 -24.79 -18.06
N GLY A 546 -1.60 -24.46 -17.73
CA GLY A 546 -0.62 -25.44 -17.22
C GLY A 546 -0.99 -26.08 -15.88
N ILE A 547 -1.92 -25.47 -15.12
CA ILE A 547 -2.26 -25.87 -13.75
C ILE A 547 -3.42 -26.88 -13.71
N MET A 548 -4.26 -26.94 -14.75
CA MET A 548 -5.39 -27.89 -14.83
C MET A 548 -5.02 -29.31 -15.30
N GLY A 549 -3.74 -29.57 -15.62
CA GLY A 549 -3.31 -30.79 -16.31
C GLY A 549 -2.57 -31.86 -15.48
N GLY A 550 -2.24 -31.60 -14.21
CA GLY A 550 -1.34 -32.47 -13.43
C GLY A 550 -1.77 -32.67 -11.98
N VAL A 551 -1.80 -33.94 -11.54
CA VAL A 551 -2.07 -34.29 -10.14
C VAL A 551 -0.80 -34.06 -9.30
N GLY A 552 -0.76 -32.96 -8.55
CA GLY A 552 0.31 -32.67 -7.60
C GLY A 552 0.19 -31.27 -6.98
N LEU A 553 0.36 -31.18 -5.65
CA LEU A 553 0.29 -29.94 -4.88
C LEU A 553 1.58 -29.13 -5.03
N GLY A 554 1.81 -28.54 -6.21
CA GLY A 554 2.99 -27.72 -6.53
C GLY A 554 2.70 -26.42 -7.28
N GLY A 555 1.43 -26.03 -7.43
CA GLY A 555 1.00 -24.87 -8.23
C GLY A 555 0.81 -23.55 -7.47
N VAL A 556 1.05 -23.54 -6.15
CA VAL A 556 0.83 -22.38 -5.26
C VAL A 556 1.89 -21.30 -5.48
N ALA A 557 3.15 -21.62 -5.21
CA ALA A 557 4.29 -20.73 -5.44
C ALA A 557 4.36 -20.15 -6.88
N SER A 558 3.77 -20.86 -7.87
CA SER A 558 3.74 -20.44 -9.27
C SER A 558 3.05 -19.09 -9.49
N PHE A 559 1.86 -18.86 -8.93
CA PHE A 559 1.10 -17.63 -9.22
C PHE A 559 1.82 -16.40 -8.67
N LEU A 560 2.26 -16.47 -7.42
CA LEU A 560 2.91 -15.35 -6.73
C LEU A 560 4.31 -15.07 -7.28
N ALA A 561 5.12 -16.11 -7.51
CA ALA A 561 6.43 -15.91 -8.14
C ALA A 561 6.30 -15.26 -9.54
N ILE A 562 5.29 -15.63 -10.33
CA ILE A 562 5.02 -15.01 -11.63
C ILE A 562 4.47 -13.58 -11.47
N PHE A 563 3.57 -13.34 -10.52
CA PHE A 563 2.93 -12.03 -10.29
C PHE A 563 3.92 -10.98 -9.78
N TRP A 564 4.67 -11.27 -8.71
CA TRP A 564 5.61 -10.32 -8.11
C TRP A 564 6.89 -10.13 -8.92
N ALA A 565 7.37 -11.15 -9.64
CA ALA A 565 8.51 -11.01 -10.56
C ALA A 565 8.13 -10.38 -11.92
N ASN A 566 6.85 -10.03 -12.15
CA ASN A 566 6.41 -9.40 -13.38
C ASN A 566 6.84 -7.92 -13.44
N GLY A 567 8.06 -7.68 -13.94
CA GLY A 567 8.58 -6.32 -14.15
C GLY A 567 7.70 -5.43 -15.05
N ALA A 568 6.87 -6.00 -15.93
CA ALA A 568 5.92 -5.24 -16.74
C ALA A 568 4.67 -4.79 -15.95
N LEU A 569 4.20 -5.59 -14.96
CA LEU A 569 3.15 -5.18 -14.01
C LEU A 569 3.62 -3.96 -13.19
N VAL A 570 4.83 -4.02 -12.64
CA VAL A 570 5.40 -2.90 -11.89
C VAL A 570 5.69 -1.72 -12.81
N GLY A 571 6.10 -1.95 -14.05
CA GLY A 571 6.23 -0.90 -15.08
C GLY A 571 4.91 -0.20 -15.42
N ALA A 572 3.78 -0.93 -15.47
CA ALA A 572 2.46 -0.38 -15.78
C ALA A 572 1.87 0.45 -14.63
N LEU A 573 1.96 -0.06 -13.39
CA LEU A 573 1.44 0.62 -12.20
C LEU A 573 2.37 1.74 -11.71
N PHE A 574 3.69 1.50 -11.70
CA PHE A 574 4.70 2.27 -10.97
C PHE A 574 5.94 2.68 -11.78
N GLY A 575 5.94 2.57 -13.12
CA GLY A 575 7.12 2.79 -13.96
C GLY A 575 7.68 4.22 -13.99
N ALA A 576 8.01 4.75 -15.18
CA ALA A 576 8.63 6.08 -15.33
C ALA A 576 7.74 7.29 -14.90
N TYR A 577 6.63 7.07 -14.19
CA TYR A 577 5.65 8.08 -13.78
C TYR A 577 6.27 9.23 -12.97
N GLY A 578 7.17 8.93 -12.01
CA GLY A 578 7.86 9.95 -11.23
C GLY A 578 8.71 10.88 -12.09
N ALA A 579 9.30 10.37 -13.19
CA ALA A 579 10.01 11.16 -14.18
C ALA A 579 9.05 11.90 -15.14
N LYS A 580 7.91 11.28 -15.52
CA LYS A 580 6.86 11.94 -16.31
C LYS A 580 6.25 13.14 -15.59
N MET A 581 5.96 13.03 -14.29
CA MET A 581 5.31 14.05 -13.48
C MET A 581 6.25 15.16 -12.97
N THR A 582 7.58 15.04 -13.16
CA THR A 582 8.55 16.02 -12.64
C THR A 582 9.65 16.47 -13.62
N GLY A 583 9.85 15.80 -14.76
CA GLY A 583 10.86 16.11 -15.79
C GLY A 583 10.26 16.52 -17.14
N GLU A 584 10.99 16.28 -18.24
CA GLU A 584 10.78 16.84 -19.60
C GLU A 584 9.34 16.87 -20.15
N MET A 585 8.49 15.91 -19.78
CA MET A 585 7.09 15.92 -20.19
C MET A 585 6.32 17.10 -19.56
N MET A 586 6.61 17.46 -18.31
CA MET A 586 6.09 18.66 -17.67
C MET A 586 6.66 19.94 -18.29
N ASP A 587 7.93 19.94 -18.71
CA ASP A 587 8.53 21.07 -19.44
C ASP A 587 7.86 21.30 -20.81
N SER A 588 7.10 20.33 -21.34
CA SER A 588 6.25 20.55 -22.50
C SER A 588 4.94 21.27 -22.14
N TYR A 589 4.31 20.94 -21.01
CA TYR A 589 3.08 21.61 -20.52
C TYR A 589 3.35 23.00 -19.92
N ALA A 590 4.52 23.21 -19.31
CA ALA A 590 4.98 24.48 -18.76
C ALA A 590 5.17 25.59 -19.82
N LYS A 591 5.19 25.24 -21.12
CA LYS A 591 5.16 26.18 -22.25
C LYS A 591 3.77 26.78 -22.50
N GLU A 592 2.72 26.14 -21.99
CA GLU A 592 1.33 26.51 -22.20
C GLU A 592 0.69 27.23 -21.00
N VAL A 593 1.15 26.91 -19.80
CA VAL A 593 0.73 27.47 -18.50
C VAL A 593 1.99 27.62 -17.66
N GLU A 594 2.28 28.81 -17.15
CA GLU A 594 3.51 29.03 -16.37
C GLU A 594 3.54 28.14 -15.12
N ASP A 595 4.72 27.68 -14.72
CA ASP A 595 4.96 26.88 -13.52
C ASP A 595 4.20 25.54 -13.41
N PHE A 596 3.56 25.03 -14.47
CA PHE A 596 2.77 23.79 -14.41
C PHE A 596 3.61 22.56 -13.99
N ARG A 597 3.43 22.07 -12.75
CA ARG A 597 4.20 20.96 -12.18
C ARG A 597 3.49 20.27 -11.01
N PHE A 598 3.66 18.96 -10.88
CA PHE A 598 3.27 18.23 -9.67
C PHE A 598 4.38 18.28 -8.62
N ILE A 599 4.06 18.71 -7.40
CA ILE A 599 4.98 18.77 -6.24
C ILE A 599 4.58 17.65 -5.27
N PRO A 600 5.43 16.63 -5.02
CA PRO A 600 5.16 15.62 -3.99
C PRO A 600 5.30 16.23 -2.58
N LEU A 601 4.38 15.92 -1.67
CA LEU A 601 4.38 16.52 -0.33
C LEU A 601 5.30 15.82 0.68
N ASP A 602 5.42 14.50 0.58
CA ASP A 602 6.36 13.73 1.41
C ASP A 602 7.77 13.90 0.84
N ASN A 603 8.45 14.98 1.25
CA ASN A 603 9.81 15.39 0.84
C ASN A 603 10.95 14.42 1.29
N ALA A 604 10.66 13.13 1.49
CA ALA A 604 11.63 12.10 1.82
C ALA A 604 12.30 11.53 0.55
N PRO A 605 13.65 11.42 0.49
CA PRO A 605 14.35 10.93 -0.71
C PRO A 605 14.19 9.41 -0.96
N SER A 606 13.43 8.69 -0.14
CA SER A 606 13.10 7.27 -0.34
C SER A 606 11.70 7.13 -0.96
N LYS A 607 11.69 6.81 -2.27
CA LYS A 607 10.50 6.53 -3.08
C LYS A 607 9.56 5.50 -2.39
N LYS A 608 8.41 5.95 -1.90
CA LYS A 608 7.32 5.10 -1.38
C LYS A 608 6.08 5.27 -2.25
N HIS A 609 6.11 4.68 -3.44
CA HIS A 609 5.00 4.75 -4.37
C HIS A 609 3.79 3.97 -3.81
N LYS A 610 2.57 4.53 -3.90
CA LYS A 610 1.32 3.93 -3.38
C LYS A 610 0.39 3.56 -4.53
N LEU A 611 -0.53 2.59 -4.33
CA LEU A 611 -1.48 2.19 -5.39
C LEU A 611 -2.47 3.30 -5.80
N ARG A 612 -2.69 4.33 -4.96
CA ARG A 612 -3.55 5.50 -5.25
C ARG A 612 -2.76 6.81 -5.19
N LEU A 613 -3.19 7.80 -5.98
CA LEU A 613 -2.71 9.18 -5.92
C LEU A 613 -3.82 10.15 -5.48
N THR A 614 -3.45 11.21 -4.79
CA THR A 614 -4.34 12.36 -4.51
C THR A 614 -3.66 13.64 -4.98
N ILE A 615 -4.39 14.48 -5.74
CA ILE A 615 -3.87 15.75 -6.27
C ILE A 615 -4.66 16.91 -5.67
N GLY A 616 -3.98 17.70 -4.82
CA GLY A 616 -4.47 18.94 -4.25
C GLY A 616 -4.24 20.13 -5.19
N ILE A 617 -5.26 20.97 -5.38
CA ILE A 617 -5.22 22.10 -6.32
C ILE A 617 -5.72 23.38 -5.65
N ASN A 618 -4.80 24.31 -5.39
CA ASN A 618 -5.08 25.61 -4.77
C ASN A 618 -5.85 26.55 -5.71
N GLY A 619 -6.78 27.35 -5.17
CA GLY A 619 -7.49 28.39 -5.94
C GLY A 619 -6.95 29.82 -5.79
N TRP A 620 -6.11 30.05 -4.79
CA TRP A 620 -5.35 31.27 -4.55
C TRP A 620 -4.13 30.90 -3.69
N LEU A 621 -3.15 31.81 -3.59
CA LEU A 621 -2.01 31.69 -2.67
C LEU A 621 -1.80 33.04 -1.96
N ASN A 622 -1.49 33.02 -0.66
CA ASN A 622 -0.97 34.19 0.09
C ASN A 622 0.56 34.13 0.16
N SER A 623 1.12 32.93 0.32
CA SER A 623 2.56 32.63 0.31
C SER A 623 2.91 31.50 -0.66
N GLU A 624 4.17 31.37 -1.08
CA GLU A 624 4.58 30.20 -1.89
C GLU A 624 4.46 28.88 -1.11
N SER A 625 4.60 28.89 0.22
CA SER A 625 4.40 27.74 1.11
C SER A 625 2.94 27.26 1.19
N ASP A 626 1.97 28.09 0.82
CA ASP A 626 0.55 27.71 0.80
C ASP A 626 0.25 26.63 -0.24
N ILE A 627 1.16 26.42 -1.20
CA ILE A 627 0.97 25.44 -2.27
C ILE A 627 0.99 24.00 -1.75
N GLU A 628 1.75 23.74 -0.68
CA GLU A 628 1.83 22.42 -0.04
C GLU A 628 0.94 22.33 1.19
N THR A 629 0.81 23.44 1.94
CA THR A 629 0.43 23.41 3.36
C THR A 629 -0.99 22.89 3.64
N PRO A 630 -2.06 23.30 2.90
CA PRO A 630 -3.41 22.78 3.09
C PRO A 630 -3.52 21.26 2.85
N TRP A 631 -2.60 20.69 2.07
CA TRP A 631 -2.64 19.30 1.64
C TRP A 631 -1.82 18.36 2.53
N LYS A 632 -0.98 18.90 3.43
CA LYS A 632 -0.19 18.12 4.42
C LYS A 632 -1.05 17.35 5.43
N VAL A 633 -2.35 17.68 5.51
CA VAL A 633 -3.35 16.97 6.33
C VAL A 633 -3.71 15.59 5.78
N LEU A 634 -3.43 15.28 4.50
CA LEU A 634 -3.82 14.00 3.89
C LEU A 634 -3.00 12.81 4.43
N GLY A 635 -3.68 11.73 4.79
CA GLY A 635 -3.10 10.51 5.36
C GLY A 635 -2.11 9.79 4.43
N PRO A 636 -1.22 8.94 4.97
CA PRO A 636 -0.17 8.25 4.20
C PRO A 636 -0.69 7.14 3.26
N GLU A 637 -2.00 6.99 3.09
CA GLU A 637 -2.63 5.92 2.29
C GLU A 637 -2.70 6.21 0.79
N SER A 638 -2.50 7.47 0.39
CA SER A 638 -2.36 7.88 -1.00
C SER A 638 -1.06 8.65 -1.20
N GLU A 639 -0.49 8.57 -2.41
CA GLU A 639 0.65 9.41 -2.79
C GLU A 639 0.13 10.82 -3.13
N VAL A 640 0.47 11.80 -2.28
CA VAL A 640 -0.11 13.15 -2.37
C VAL A 640 0.79 14.12 -3.13
N PHE A 641 0.20 14.80 -4.13
CA PHE A 641 0.83 15.86 -4.90
C PHE A 641 0.03 17.16 -4.78
N ALA A 642 0.71 18.30 -4.69
CA ALA A 642 0.13 19.61 -5.02
C ALA A 642 0.35 19.94 -6.49
N LEU A 643 -0.66 20.49 -7.19
CA LEU A 643 -0.49 21.03 -8.53
C LEU A 643 -0.04 22.49 -8.46
N ARG A 644 1.23 22.74 -8.78
CA ARG A 644 1.74 24.08 -9.08
C ARG A 644 1.28 24.51 -10.46
N TYR A 645 0.74 25.72 -10.57
CA TYR A 645 0.49 26.42 -11.83
C TYR A 645 0.37 27.92 -11.55
N GLU A 646 0.84 28.76 -12.48
CA GLU A 646 0.56 30.21 -12.57
C GLU A 646 0.74 30.99 -11.25
N MET A 647 1.78 30.65 -10.49
CA MET A 647 2.05 31.15 -9.12
C MET A 647 1.82 32.65 -8.96
N LYS A 648 2.40 33.46 -9.85
CA LYS A 648 2.30 34.93 -9.84
C LYS A 648 0.86 35.41 -9.94
N THR A 649 0.04 34.71 -10.73
CA THR A 649 -1.38 34.99 -10.94
C THR A 649 -2.21 34.57 -9.70
N LEU A 650 -1.89 33.43 -9.07
CA LEU A 650 -2.57 32.98 -7.85
C LEU A 650 -2.20 33.80 -6.61
N LEU A 651 -0.95 34.26 -6.51
CA LEU A 651 -0.48 35.18 -5.47
C LEU A 651 -1.12 36.57 -5.62
N SER A 652 -1.13 37.11 -6.85
CA SER A 652 -1.81 38.38 -7.15
C SER A 652 -3.32 38.32 -6.90
N LEU A 653 -3.93 37.14 -6.99
CA LEU A 653 -5.32 36.94 -6.58
C LEU A 653 -5.46 36.91 -5.06
N GLY A 654 -4.59 36.21 -4.33
CA GLY A 654 -4.62 36.16 -2.86
C GLY A 654 -4.60 37.56 -2.24
N THR A 655 -3.67 38.43 -2.69
CA THR A 655 -3.63 39.84 -2.26
C THR A 655 -4.95 40.57 -2.56
N ALA A 656 -5.48 40.46 -3.78
CA ALA A 656 -6.73 41.13 -4.16
C ALA A 656 -7.96 40.62 -3.37
N LEU A 657 -7.96 39.35 -2.93
CA LEU A 657 -9.00 38.80 -2.06
C LEU A 657 -8.86 39.27 -0.61
N GLN A 658 -7.63 39.39 -0.10
CA GLN A 658 -7.38 40.01 1.22
C GLN A 658 -7.82 41.48 1.24
N ASP A 659 -7.43 42.27 0.23
CA ASP A 659 -7.83 43.67 0.08
C ASP A 659 -9.37 43.81 0.03
N LEU A 660 -10.05 42.92 -0.71
CA LEU A 660 -11.51 42.87 -0.75
C LEU A 660 -12.11 42.61 0.64
N VAL A 661 -11.66 41.57 1.34
CA VAL A 661 -12.18 41.20 2.68
C VAL A 661 -11.93 42.33 3.69
N GLN A 662 -10.74 42.93 3.71
CA GLN A 662 -10.45 44.10 4.53
C GLN A 662 -11.37 45.29 4.18
N SER A 663 -11.61 45.56 2.89
CA SER A 663 -12.49 46.66 2.46
C SER A 663 -13.97 46.45 2.84
N LEU A 664 -14.42 45.20 2.94
CA LEU A 664 -15.77 44.84 3.40
C LEU A 664 -15.88 45.00 4.93
N ALA A 665 -14.90 44.49 5.68
CA ALA A 665 -14.82 44.67 7.14
C ALA A 665 -14.73 46.14 7.57
N TRP A 666 -13.98 46.97 6.83
CA TRP A 666 -13.88 48.41 7.11
C TRP A 666 -15.19 49.18 6.86
N LYS A 667 -16.11 48.65 6.04
CA LYS A 667 -17.42 49.25 5.76
C LYS A 667 -18.51 48.83 6.74
N THR A 668 -18.40 47.67 7.38
CA THR A 668 -19.33 47.23 8.43
C THR A 668 -19.02 47.90 9.77
N LEU A 669 -17.76 47.97 10.20
CA LEU A 669 -17.39 48.60 11.48
C LEU A 669 -17.61 50.12 11.53
N LYS A 670 -17.63 50.82 10.39
CA LYS A 670 -17.56 52.30 10.32
C LYS A 670 -18.91 52.98 10.06
N ARG A 671 -20.04 52.32 10.39
CA ARG A 671 -21.40 52.78 10.02
C ARG A 671 -22.35 53.18 11.15
N GLU A 672 -21.85 53.36 12.36
CA GLU A 672 -22.63 53.91 13.48
C GLU A 672 -23.04 55.39 13.27
N LEU A 673 -22.44 56.08 12.27
CA LEU A 673 -22.54 57.54 12.07
C LEU A 673 -23.31 58.00 10.81
N VAL A 674 -24.39 57.32 10.41
CA VAL A 674 -25.36 57.86 9.42
C VAL A 674 -26.82 57.82 9.92
N LYS A 675 -27.00 57.96 11.24
CA LYS A 675 -28.33 58.03 11.88
C LYS A 675 -28.95 59.44 11.76
N ARG A 676 -29.41 59.82 10.56
CA ARG A 676 -30.50 60.81 10.24
C ARG A 676 -30.40 61.34 8.80
N THR A 677 -31.18 60.76 7.86
CA THR A 677 -31.75 61.42 6.66
C THR A 677 -32.58 60.40 5.86
N ALA A 678 -33.64 60.82 5.19
CA ALA A 678 -34.40 59.93 4.29
C ALA A 678 -33.60 59.49 3.04
N LEU A 679 -32.53 60.22 2.71
CA LEU A 679 -31.56 59.80 1.69
C LEU A 679 -30.76 58.57 2.14
N ALA A 680 -30.60 58.35 3.46
CA ALA A 680 -29.83 57.22 3.99
C ALA A 680 -30.52 55.88 3.73
N THR A 681 -31.84 55.79 3.76
CA THR A 681 -32.59 54.57 3.38
C THR A 681 -32.46 54.27 1.88
N LEU A 682 -32.46 55.29 1.02
CA LEU A 682 -32.31 55.12 -0.43
C LEU A 682 -30.85 54.73 -0.79
N MET A 683 -29.86 55.36 -0.18
CA MET A 683 -28.45 54.99 -0.30
C MET A 683 -28.11 53.64 0.37
N ALA A 684 -28.85 53.25 1.41
CA ALA A 684 -28.78 51.91 2.00
C ALA A 684 -29.51 50.85 1.16
N ALA A 685 -30.48 51.20 0.32
CA ALA A 685 -31.05 50.30 -0.68
C ALA A 685 -30.10 50.12 -1.89
N LEU A 686 -29.38 51.18 -2.27
CA LEU A 686 -28.33 51.16 -3.31
C LEU A 686 -27.00 50.52 -2.86
N TRP A 687 -26.92 49.97 -1.64
CA TRP A 687 -25.72 49.34 -1.12
C TRP A 687 -25.13 48.21 -1.99
N PRO A 688 -25.92 47.35 -2.68
CA PRO A 688 -25.35 46.29 -3.52
C PRO A 688 -24.74 46.89 -4.78
N VAL A 689 -25.42 47.88 -5.39
CA VAL A 689 -24.96 48.58 -6.60
C VAL A 689 -23.66 49.32 -6.35
N GLN A 690 -23.50 49.95 -5.18
CA GLN A 690 -22.24 50.62 -4.80
C GLN A 690 -21.10 49.65 -4.44
N ILE A 691 -21.40 48.42 -4.04
CA ILE A 691 -20.37 47.37 -3.90
C ILE A 691 -20.01 46.80 -5.27
N LEU A 692 -20.97 46.53 -6.17
CA LEU A 692 -20.73 46.14 -7.55
C LEU A 692 -19.80 47.14 -8.26
N ALA A 693 -20.16 48.43 -8.24
CA ALA A 693 -19.40 49.48 -8.93
C ALA A 693 -18.01 49.73 -8.32
N ALA A 694 -17.80 49.42 -7.03
CA ALA A 694 -16.48 49.50 -6.39
C ALA A 694 -15.62 48.25 -6.64
N ALA A 695 -16.24 47.08 -6.88
CA ALA A 695 -15.56 45.84 -7.26
C ALA A 695 -15.12 45.88 -8.73
N SER A 696 -16.02 46.33 -9.63
CA SER A 696 -15.83 46.37 -11.09
C SER A 696 -14.85 47.45 -11.60
N THR A 697 -13.99 47.95 -10.72
CA THR A 697 -12.92 48.91 -11.07
C THR A 697 -11.53 48.49 -10.57
N SER A 698 -11.43 47.39 -9.80
CA SER A 698 -10.16 46.88 -9.27
C SER A 698 -9.99 45.36 -9.38
N ILE A 699 -11.09 44.58 -9.38
CA ILE A 699 -11.05 43.11 -9.26
C ILE A 699 -11.08 42.40 -10.62
N ASP A 700 -11.64 43.05 -11.65
CA ASP A 700 -11.91 42.44 -12.96
C ASP A 700 -10.65 41.93 -13.68
N ASN A 701 -9.48 42.53 -13.42
CA ASN A 701 -8.23 42.16 -14.09
C ASN A 701 -7.49 40.97 -13.42
N PRO A 702 -7.27 40.94 -12.08
CA PRO A 702 -6.66 39.76 -11.44
C PRO A 702 -7.55 38.51 -11.46
N PHE A 703 -8.83 38.63 -11.11
CA PHE A 703 -9.69 37.45 -10.94
C PHE A 703 -10.00 36.74 -12.26
N GLN A 704 -10.39 37.47 -13.31
CA GLN A 704 -10.70 36.86 -14.60
C GLN A 704 -9.46 36.22 -15.25
N ARG A 705 -8.30 36.85 -15.09
CA ARG A 705 -7.00 36.28 -15.49
C ARG A 705 -6.75 34.96 -14.75
N ALA A 706 -6.90 34.93 -13.43
CA ALA A 706 -6.72 33.73 -12.63
C ALA A 706 -7.73 32.62 -12.99
N ARG A 707 -9.02 32.97 -13.21
CA ARG A 707 -10.07 32.03 -13.66
C ARG A 707 -9.73 31.38 -14.99
N HIS A 708 -9.33 32.19 -15.98
CA HIS A 708 -8.95 31.71 -17.30
C HIS A 708 -7.71 30.79 -17.23
N ARG A 709 -6.68 31.21 -16.50
CA ARG A 709 -5.45 30.43 -16.32
C ARG A 709 -5.68 29.12 -15.56
N SER A 710 -6.52 29.12 -14.52
CA SER A 710 -6.91 27.90 -13.79
C SER A 710 -7.71 26.93 -14.66
N ARG A 711 -8.68 27.42 -15.45
CA ARG A 711 -9.39 26.59 -16.44
C ARG A 711 -8.44 26.03 -17.51
N LYS A 712 -7.37 26.74 -17.90
CA LYS A 712 -6.34 26.19 -18.82
C LYS A 712 -5.47 25.12 -18.14
N ALA A 713 -5.02 25.34 -16.90
CA ALA A 713 -4.31 24.32 -16.12
C ALA A 713 -5.14 23.04 -15.94
N GLY A 714 -6.47 23.17 -15.77
CA GLY A 714 -7.40 22.04 -15.75
C GLY A 714 -7.38 21.18 -17.01
N ARG A 715 -7.30 21.78 -18.21
CA ARG A 715 -7.19 21.02 -19.47
C ARG A 715 -5.83 20.33 -19.59
N LEU A 716 -4.74 20.99 -19.19
CA LEU A 716 -3.41 20.36 -19.17
C LEU A 716 -3.31 19.21 -18.15
N LEU A 717 -4.07 19.29 -17.05
CA LEU A 717 -4.23 18.17 -16.11
C LEU A 717 -4.96 16.99 -16.79
N ALA A 718 -6.03 17.24 -17.56
CA ALA A 718 -6.69 16.20 -18.35
C ALA A 718 -5.75 15.60 -19.41
N ASP A 719 -4.97 16.42 -20.12
CA ASP A 719 -3.92 15.95 -21.04
C ASP A 719 -2.90 15.04 -20.34
N ALA A 720 -2.40 15.45 -19.18
CA ALA A 720 -1.46 14.65 -18.39
C ALA A 720 -2.08 13.31 -17.92
N LEU A 721 -3.31 13.34 -17.40
CA LEU A 721 -4.04 12.16 -16.93
C LEU A 721 -4.35 11.17 -18.07
N VAL A 722 -4.74 11.67 -19.25
CA VAL A 722 -4.96 10.86 -20.47
C VAL A 722 -3.65 10.23 -20.96
N ASN A 723 -2.53 10.94 -20.89
CA ASN A 723 -1.20 10.40 -21.21
C ASN A 723 -0.60 9.49 -20.10
N ARG A 724 -1.41 9.14 -19.09
CA ARG A 724 -1.05 8.25 -17.95
C ARG A 724 0.28 8.70 -17.31
N VAL A 725 0.39 9.98 -16.95
CA VAL A 725 1.55 10.50 -16.21
C VAL A 725 1.69 9.84 -14.84
N GLN A 726 0.58 9.39 -14.26
CA GLN A 726 0.43 8.67 -13.00
C GLN A 726 0.68 7.15 -13.10
N GLY A 727 0.80 6.60 -14.31
CA GLY A 727 0.72 5.15 -14.56
C GLY A 727 -0.73 4.67 -14.69
N GLU A 728 -0.97 3.37 -14.55
CA GLU A 728 -2.31 2.76 -14.52
C GLU A 728 -2.89 2.67 -13.09
N ARG A 729 -2.73 3.76 -12.34
CA ARG A 729 -3.26 3.96 -10.97
C ARG A 729 -4.38 5.02 -10.96
N PRO A 730 -5.30 4.98 -9.98
CA PRO A 730 -6.44 5.87 -9.95
C PRO A 730 -6.12 7.14 -9.16
N VAL A 731 -6.82 8.23 -9.49
CA VAL A 731 -6.50 9.58 -8.99
C VAL A 731 -7.72 10.20 -8.31
N SER A 732 -7.55 10.65 -7.06
CA SER A 732 -8.51 11.53 -6.41
C SER A 732 -8.10 13.01 -6.60
N LEU A 733 -9.06 13.88 -6.93
CA LEU A 733 -8.82 15.30 -7.19
C LEU A 733 -9.48 16.17 -6.10
N VAL A 734 -8.71 17.00 -5.42
CA VAL A 734 -9.20 17.86 -4.33
C VAL A 734 -8.81 19.31 -4.63
N GLY A 735 -9.75 20.25 -4.57
CA GLY A 735 -9.43 21.65 -4.83
C GLY A 735 -10.46 22.64 -4.30
N TYR A 736 -9.99 23.86 -4.00
CA TYR A 736 -10.82 24.96 -3.51
C TYR A 736 -10.83 26.14 -4.46
N SER A 737 -11.93 26.92 -4.49
CA SER A 737 -12.08 28.13 -5.30
C SER A 737 -11.69 27.92 -6.78
N LEU A 738 -10.74 28.67 -7.33
CA LEU A 738 -10.29 28.47 -8.72
C LEU A 738 -9.59 27.12 -8.97
N GLY A 739 -9.11 26.43 -7.92
CA GLY A 739 -8.59 25.07 -8.03
C GLY A 739 -9.72 24.07 -8.28
N ALA A 740 -10.88 24.25 -7.65
CA ALA A 740 -12.10 23.54 -8.01
C ALA A 740 -12.55 23.88 -9.45
N ALA A 741 -12.28 25.09 -9.94
CA ALA A 741 -12.51 25.47 -11.35
C ALA A 741 -11.55 24.78 -12.34
N ALA A 742 -10.31 24.51 -11.91
CA ALA A 742 -9.35 23.72 -12.67
C ALA A 742 -9.76 22.25 -12.74
N ILE A 743 -10.20 21.66 -11.61
CA ILE A 743 -10.77 20.29 -11.61
C ILE A 743 -12.02 20.22 -12.48
N HIS A 744 -12.91 21.20 -12.37
CA HIS A 744 -14.12 21.26 -13.20
C HIS A 744 -13.78 21.26 -14.71
N ALA A 745 -12.82 22.09 -15.15
CA ALA A 745 -12.35 22.09 -16.53
C ALA A 745 -11.62 20.80 -16.94
N CYS A 746 -10.91 20.15 -16.01
CA CYS A 746 -10.32 18.83 -16.22
C CYS A 746 -11.40 17.77 -16.51
N LEU A 747 -12.47 17.73 -15.72
CA LEU A 747 -13.59 16.80 -15.93
C LEU A 747 -14.29 17.04 -17.26
N GLN A 748 -14.49 18.30 -17.69
CA GLN A 748 -15.06 18.61 -19.01
C GLN A 748 -14.18 18.04 -20.14
N GLU A 749 -12.87 18.32 -20.10
CA GLU A 749 -11.91 17.87 -21.12
C GLU A 749 -11.76 16.34 -21.14
N LEU A 750 -11.86 15.67 -20.00
CA LEU A 750 -11.91 14.20 -19.91
C LEU A 750 -13.23 13.63 -20.47
N ALA A 751 -14.37 14.29 -20.24
CA ALA A 751 -15.68 13.87 -20.73
C ALA A 751 -15.77 13.98 -22.27
N ASP A 752 -15.36 15.11 -22.83
CA ASP A 752 -15.29 15.35 -24.28
C ASP A 752 -14.38 14.32 -24.98
N ARG A 753 -13.29 13.91 -24.31
CA ARG A 753 -12.34 12.88 -24.79
C ARG A 753 -12.77 11.45 -24.50
N ARG A 754 -13.89 11.22 -23.79
CA ARG A 754 -14.38 9.89 -23.36
C ARG A 754 -13.34 9.10 -22.55
N ALA A 755 -12.62 9.80 -21.67
CA ALA A 755 -11.49 9.28 -20.89
C ALA A 755 -11.92 8.80 -19.49
N PHE A 756 -12.50 7.60 -19.45
CA PHE A 756 -13.05 7.00 -18.23
C PHE A 756 -12.03 6.16 -17.43
N GLY A 757 -12.40 5.77 -16.20
CA GLY A 757 -11.61 4.87 -15.35
C GLY A 757 -10.32 5.45 -14.76
N ILE A 758 -10.12 6.77 -14.84
CA ILE A 758 -8.93 7.47 -14.30
C ILE A 758 -9.20 8.09 -12.93
N VAL A 759 -10.32 8.81 -12.80
CA VAL A 759 -10.64 9.60 -11.59
C VAL A 759 -11.48 8.76 -10.64
N ASP A 760 -10.99 8.59 -9.41
CA ASP A 760 -11.62 7.82 -8.34
C ASP A 760 -12.71 8.65 -7.66
N SER A 761 -12.31 9.73 -7.00
CA SER A 761 -13.19 10.66 -6.31
C SER A 761 -12.80 12.11 -6.59
N VAL A 762 -13.74 13.03 -6.38
CA VAL A 762 -13.52 14.47 -6.61
C VAL A 762 -14.11 15.29 -5.45
N VAL A 763 -13.33 16.22 -4.90
CA VAL A 763 -13.78 17.17 -3.87
C VAL A 763 -13.62 18.60 -4.38
N LEU A 764 -14.74 19.32 -4.50
CA LEU A 764 -14.81 20.69 -5.01
C LEU A 764 -15.30 21.63 -3.92
N ILE A 765 -14.45 22.54 -3.46
CA ILE A 765 -14.74 23.43 -2.33
C ILE A 765 -14.95 24.86 -2.83
N GLY A 766 -16.13 25.44 -2.60
CA GLY A 766 -16.46 26.80 -3.07
C GLY A 766 -16.38 26.94 -4.59
N ALA A 767 -16.91 25.95 -5.33
CA ALA A 767 -16.70 25.79 -6.76
C ALA A 767 -17.35 26.88 -7.65
N PRO A 768 -16.59 27.66 -8.43
CA PRO A 768 -17.10 28.65 -9.37
C PRO A 768 -17.44 27.99 -10.73
N ALA A 769 -18.46 27.12 -10.68
CA ALA A 769 -18.99 26.31 -11.77
C ALA A 769 -20.54 26.32 -11.76
N PRO A 770 -21.22 26.04 -12.90
CA PRO A 770 -22.69 26.02 -12.96
C PRO A 770 -23.32 25.02 -11.98
N ALA A 771 -24.49 25.34 -11.43
CA ALA A 771 -25.20 24.43 -10.52
C ALA A 771 -26.20 23.48 -11.24
N ALA A 772 -26.41 23.65 -12.54
CA ALA A 772 -27.42 22.91 -13.30
C ALA A 772 -27.16 21.39 -13.38
N ALA A 773 -28.14 20.57 -12.97
CA ALA A 773 -28.02 19.11 -12.92
C ALA A 773 -27.57 18.46 -14.24
N GLN A 774 -28.13 18.88 -15.39
CA GLN A 774 -27.79 18.32 -16.72
C GLN A 774 -26.29 18.41 -17.05
N HIS A 775 -25.64 19.48 -16.60
CA HIS A 775 -24.22 19.71 -16.81
C HIS A 775 -23.37 18.73 -15.98
N TRP A 776 -23.77 18.48 -14.73
CA TRP A 776 -23.12 17.49 -13.87
C TRP A 776 -23.43 16.04 -14.27
N GLN A 777 -24.61 15.76 -14.83
CA GLN A 777 -24.95 14.45 -15.43
C GLN A 777 -24.04 14.09 -16.63
N ALA A 778 -23.48 15.08 -17.33
CA ALA A 778 -22.49 14.88 -18.39
C ALA A 778 -21.08 14.57 -17.86
N LEU A 779 -20.72 15.10 -16.68
CA LEU A 779 -19.40 14.92 -16.05
C LEU A 779 -19.33 13.69 -15.13
N ARG A 780 -20.47 13.29 -14.55
CA ARG A 780 -20.59 12.13 -13.65
C ARG A 780 -19.92 10.86 -14.18
N PRO A 781 -19.97 10.48 -15.47
CA PRO A 781 -19.35 9.25 -15.95
C PRO A 781 -17.81 9.24 -15.95
N VAL A 782 -17.14 10.39 -15.83
CA VAL A 782 -15.67 10.50 -15.78
C VAL A 782 -15.10 10.03 -14.44
N VAL A 783 -15.85 10.25 -13.36
CA VAL A 783 -15.47 9.90 -11.98
C VAL A 783 -16.09 8.56 -11.66
N ALA A 784 -15.32 7.59 -11.16
CA ALA A 784 -15.87 6.27 -10.85
C ALA A 784 -16.76 6.32 -9.59
N GLY A 785 -16.23 6.91 -8.51
CA GLY A 785 -16.87 7.01 -7.21
C GLY A 785 -17.72 8.27 -7.03
N THR A 786 -17.45 9.01 -5.94
CA THR A 786 -18.27 10.16 -5.50
C THR A 786 -17.68 11.50 -5.96
N ILE A 787 -18.57 12.42 -6.36
CA ILE A 787 -18.27 13.86 -6.52
C ILE A 787 -18.83 14.60 -5.32
N PHE A 788 -17.98 15.25 -4.53
CA PHE A 788 -18.36 16.08 -3.39
C PHE A 788 -18.38 17.56 -3.82
N ASN A 789 -19.57 18.17 -3.79
CA ASN A 789 -19.76 19.61 -3.92
C ASN A 789 -19.86 20.24 -2.53
N VAL A 790 -18.82 20.93 -2.10
CA VAL A 790 -18.71 21.53 -0.78
C VAL A 790 -18.98 23.03 -0.91
N PHE A 791 -20.11 23.49 -0.37
CA PHE A 791 -20.68 24.81 -0.66
C PHE A 791 -20.93 25.64 0.60
N SER A 792 -21.09 26.95 0.45
CA SER A 792 -21.54 27.86 1.50
C SER A 792 -22.41 28.97 0.91
N GLU A 793 -23.66 29.07 1.35
CA GLU A 793 -24.57 30.16 0.97
C GLU A 793 -24.06 31.52 1.49
N ASN A 794 -23.25 31.48 2.56
CA ASN A 794 -22.65 32.63 3.24
C ASN A 794 -21.33 33.11 2.60
N ASP A 795 -20.85 32.49 1.52
CA ASP A 795 -19.65 32.95 0.80
C ASP A 795 -19.93 34.23 -0.01
N LEU A 796 -19.85 35.37 0.70
CA LEU A 796 -20.07 36.71 0.13
C LEU A 796 -19.11 37.07 -1.01
N VAL A 797 -17.90 36.48 -1.05
CA VAL A 797 -16.89 36.80 -2.07
C VAL A 797 -17.20 36.04 -3.36
N LEU A 798 -17.45 34.74 -3.29
CA LEU A 798 -17.92 33.96 -4.44
C LEU A 798 -19.28 34.48 -4.92
N GLY A 799 -20.16 34.86 -3.99
CA GLY A 799 -21.42 35.54 -4.27
C GLY A 799 -21.25 36.85 -5.05
N LEU A 800 -20.39 37.76 -4.61
CA LEU A 800 -20.14 39.03 -5.29
C LEU A 800 -19.48 38.84 -6.66
N VAL A 801 -18.39 38.09 -6.71
CA VAL A 801 -17.53 37.98 -7.91
C VAL A 801 -18.17 37.11 -9.00
N TYR A 802 -19.02 36.14 -8.66
CA TYR A 802 -19.64 35.26 -9.66
C TYR A 802 -21.04 35.73 -10.13
N ARG A 803 -21.87 36.35 -9.25
CA ARG A 803 -23.17 36.93 -9.66
C ARG A 803 -23.01 38.09 -10.66
N LEU A 804 -21.86 38.74 -10.69
CA LEU A 804 -21.47 39.74 -11.70
C LEU A 804 -21.35 39.16 -13.13
N HIS A 805 -21.22 37.84 -13.29
CA HIS A 805 -20.81 37.21 -14.56
C HIS A 805 -21.60 35.97 -14.98
N ALA A 806 -22.53 35.47 -14.16
CA ALA A 806 -23.39 34.34 -14.52
C ALA A 806 -24.77 34.48 -13.86
N LEU A 807 -25.74 34.99 -14.61
CA LEU A 807 -27.10 35.24 -14.12
C LEU A 807 -28.03 34.01 -14.23
N ASP A 808 -27.73 33.06 -15.12
CA ASP A 808 -28.75 32.15 -15.66
C ASP A 808 -28.74 30.71 -15.10
N TYR A 809 -27.69 30.26 -14.40
CA TYR A 809 -27.47 28.82 -14.09
C TYR A 809 -27.03 28.47 -12.65
N GLY A 810 -27.03 29.44 -11.73
CA GLY A 810 -26.58 29.22 -10.35
C GLY A 810 -25.07 28.89 -10.22
N VAL A 811 -24.60 28.69 -8.98
CA VAL A 811 -23.16 28.47 -8.68
C VAL A 811 -22.98 27.34 -7.69
N ALA A 812 -22.34 26.24 -8.09
CA ALA A 812 -22.22 25.03 -7.28
C ALA A 812 -21.58 25.27 -5.89
N GLY A 813 -20.62 26.19 -5.78
CA GLY A 813 -20.02 26.59 -4.50
C GLY A 813 -20.91 27.43 -3.57
N LEU A 814 -22.10 27.86 -4.02
CA LEU A 814 -23.07 28.67 -3.26
C LEU A 814 -24.41 27.96 -3.02
N GLN A 815 -24.66 26.81 -3.64
CA GLN A 815 -25.94 26.10 -3.55
C GLN A 815 -25.75 24.60 -3.87
N PRO A 816 -26.61 23.70 -3.37
CA PRO A 816 -26.52 22.28 -3.70
C PRO A 816 -26.85 22.01 -5.18
N VAL A 817 -26.18 21.00 -5.74
CA VAL A 817 -26.50 20.41 -7.06
C VAL A 817 -27.38 19.17 -6.83
N THR A 818 -28.60 19.17 -7.37
CA THR A 818 -29.55 18.06 -7.22
C THR A 818 -29.54 17.11 -8.42
N ASP A 819 -30.24 15.97 -8.30
CA ASP A 819 -30.59 15.08 -9.42
C ASP A 819 -29.41 14.49 -10.23
N VAL A 820 -28.28 14.25 -9.55
CA VAL A 820 -27.07 13.61 -10.11
C VAL A 820 -26.68 12.40 -9.24
N PRO A 821 -26.66 11.16 -9.77
CA PRO A 821 -26.25 9.97 -9.01
C PRO A 821 -24.81 10.09 -8.44
N ALA A 822 -24.60 9.70 -7.19
CA ALA A 822 -23.33 9.80 -6.45
C ALA A 822 -22.63 11.19 -6.48
N LEU A 823 -23.37 12.27 -6.71
CA LEU A 823 -22.94 13.61 -6.31
C LEU A 823 -23.48 13.89 -4.90
N ARG A 824 -22.61 14.30 -3.99
CA ARG A 824 -22.95 14.62 -2.59
C ARG A 824 -22.69 16.09 -2.33
N ASN A 825 -23.66 16.78 -1.73
CA ASN A 825 -23.49 18.16 -1.30
C ASN A 825 -23.13 18.18 0.18
N ILE A 826 -22.10 18.96 0.54
CA ILE A 826 -21.72 19.23 1.94
C ILE A 826 -21.89 20.72 2.17
N ASP A 827 -22.85 21.07 3.02
CA ASP A 827 -23.07 22.44 3.45
C ASP A 827 -22.05 22.84 4.54
N LEU A 828 -21.36 23.96 4.32
CA LEU A 828 -20.48 24.60 5.29
C LEU A 828 -20.96 25.99 5.71
N SER A 829 -22.18 26.39 5.39
CA SER A 829 -22.71 27.75 5.66
C SER A 829 -22.61 28.16 7.13
N ALA A 830 -22.66 27.20 8.06
CA ALA A 830 -22.45 27.43 9.49
C ALA A 830 -20.98 27.61 9.94
N ALA A 831 -20.00 27.15 9.15
CA ALA A 831 -18.57 27.19 9.47
C ALA A 831 -17.78 28.20 8.62
N VAL A 832 -18.17 28.39 7.36
CA VAL A 832 -17.53 29.29 6.39
C VAL A 832 -18.26 30.63 6.40
N THR A 833 -17.78 31.51 7.29
CA THR A 833 -18.13 32.94 7.34
C THR A 833 -17.45 33.77 6.25
N GLY A 834 -16.52 33.19 5.48
CA GLY A 834 -15.86 33.86 4.36
C GLY A 834 -14.89 32.97 3.58
N HIS A 835 -14.73 33.26 2.29
CA HIS A 835 -13.98 32.51 1.27
C HIS A 835 -12.53 32.16 1.60
N LEU A 836 -11.89 32.94 2.47
CA LEU A 836 -10.48 32.71 2.85
C LEU A 836 -10.33 31.57 3.88
N ARG A 837 -11.41 31.10 4.53
CA ARG A 837 -11.34 30.00 5.51
C ARG A 837 -11.18 28.61 4.90
N TYR A 838 -11.46 28.40 3.60
CA TYR A 838 -11.47 27.06 3.01
C TYR A 838 -10.18 26.26 3.23
N PRO A 839 -8.96 26.82 3.10
CA PRO A 839 -7.74 26.03 3.28
C PRO A 839 -7.47 25.64 4.74
N LEU A 840 -7.94 26.43 5.71
CA LEU A 840 -7.86 26.10 7.14
C LEU A 840 -8.78 24.93 7.49
N LEU A 841 -9.96 24.85 6.86
CA LEU A 841 -10.96 23.79 7.06
C LEU A 841 -10.70 22.54 6.21
N THR A 842 -9.57 22.44 5.49
CA THR A 842 -9.29 21.33 4.56
C THR A 842 -9.32 19.96 5.27
N ALA A 843 -8.84 19.88 6.52
CA ALA A 843 -8.89 18.67 7.34
C ALA A 843 -10.34 18.19 7.58
N ASP A 844 -11.17 19.04 8.21
CA ASP A 844 -12.57 18.77 8.51
C ASP A 844 -13.38 18.38 7.26
N ILE A 845 -13.13 19.07 6.15
CA ILE A 845 -13.83 18.83 4.87
C ILE A 845 -13.46 17.45 4.33
N LEU A 846 -12.17 17.09 4.33
CA LEU A 846 -11.70 15.79 3.85
C LEU A 846 -12.18 14.65 4.74
N ALA A 847 -12.17 14.82 6.06
CA ALA A 847 -12.72 13.85 7.01
C ALA A 847 -14.23 13.63 6.76
N ARG A 848 -15.01 14.69 6.55
CA ARG A 848 -16.43 14.59 6.17
C ARG A 848 -16.65 13.91 4.81
N CYS A 849 -15.69 13.99 3.89
CA CYS A 849 -15.70 13.28 2.61
C CYS A 849 -15.24 11.81 2.70
N GLY A 850 -14.83 11.32 3.88
CA GLY A 850 -14.31 9.95 4.05
C GLY A 850 -12.88 9.74 3.57
N PHE A 851 -12.07 10.79 3.52
CA PHE A 851 -10.63 10.68 3.28
C PHE A 851 -9.89 10.46 4.61
N PRO A 852 -8.83 9.63 4.66
CA PRO A 852 -7.98 9.54 5.83
C PRO A 852 -7.19 10.85 6.02
N VAL A 853 -7.33 11.45 7.20
CA VAL A 853 -6.67 12.72 7.58
C VAL A 853 -5.69 12.44 8.73
N ARG A 854 -4.51 13.07 8.69
CA ARG A 854 -3.52 13.05 9.78
C ARG A 854 -4.04 13.93 10.91
N VAL A 855 -4.09 13.41 12.15
CA VAL A 855 -4.34 14.25 13.33
C VAL A 855 -3.25 15.33 13.39
N VAL A 856 -3.68 16.59 13.51
CA VAL A 856 -2.83 17.76 13.72
C VAL A 856 -2.97 18.16 15.18
N ASP A 857 -1.87 18.46 15.88
CA ASP A 857 -1.94 18.90 17.28
C ASP A 857 -2.72 20.24 17.37
N ASP A 858 -3.83 20.27 18.12
CA ASP A 858 -4.77 21.39 18.21
C ASP A 858 -4.13 22.74 18.57
N ALA A 859 -2.97 22.71 19.22
CA ALA A 859 -2.17 23.87 19.60
C ALA A 859 -1.78 24.77 18.40
N ALA A 860 -1.81 24.25 17.17
CA ALA A 860 -1.61 25.05 15.95
C ALA A 860 -2.85 25.87 15.53
N GLN A 861 -4.06 25.45 15.93
CA GLN A 861 -5.32 26.14 15.59
C GLN A 861 -5.65 27.26 16.59
N GLU A 862 -5.43 27.05 17.89
CA GLU A 862 -5.68 28.09 18.91
C GLU A 862 -4.82 29.35 18.74
N GLN A 863 -3.59 29.24 18.23
CA GLN A 863 -2.71 30.39 17.98
C GLN A 863 -3.18 31.30 16.83
N VAL A 864 -4.04 30.81 15.94
CA VAL A 864 -4.59 31.63 14.84
C VAL A 864 -5.85 32.36 15.29
N ASP A 865 -6.82 31.67 15.90
CA ASP A 865 -8.08 32.28 16.38
C ASP A 865 -7.82 33.35 17.46
N SER A 866 -6.80 33.17 18.30
CA SER A 866 -6.36 34.18 19.28
C SER A 866 -5.64 35.40 18.67
N SER A 867 -5.17 35.31 17.41
CA SER A 867 -4.53 36.43 16.71
C SER A 867 -5.58 37.34 16.03
N GLU A 868 -6.54 36.77 15.30
CA GLU A 868 -7.54 37.54 14.53
C GLU A 868 -8.72 38.07 15.37
N THR A 869 -8.95 37.53 16.57
CA THR A 869 -9.96 38.07 17.51
C THR A 869 -9.49 39.32 18.26
N SER A 870 -8.20 39.69 18.17
CA SER A 870 -7.67 40.90 18.80
C SER A 870 -7.94 42.16 17.97
N ALA A 871 -8.79 43.05 18.49
CA ALA A 871 -9.00 44.36 17.86
C ALA A 871 -7.74 45.24 18.04
N PRO A 872 -7.30 45.99 17.00
CA PRO A 872 -6.11 46.84 17.09
C PRO A 872 -6.37 48.08 17.95
N GLY A 873 -6.32 47.91 19.28
CA GLY A 873 -6.66 48.96 20.24
C GLY A 873 -6.24 48.73 21.71
N GLU A 874 -6.08 47.47 22.17
CA GLU A 874 -5.73 47.20 23.57
C GLU A 874 -4.53 46.25 23.71
N GLN A 875 -3.35 46.82 24.00
CA GLN A 875 -2.25 46.11 24.65
C GLN A 875 -2.34 46.34 26.16
N PRO A 876 -2.52 45.29 27.00
CA PRO A 876 -2.29 45.43 28.43
C PRO A 876 -0.79 45.64 28.68
N ALA A 877 -0.45 46.77 29.29
CA ALA A 877 0.94 47.18 29.51
C ALA A 877 1.62 46.36 30.62
N GLN A 878 2.07 45.14 30.31
CA GLN A 878 2.66 44.24 31.30
C GLN A 878 3.75 43.27 30.79
N VAL A 879 4.45 43.60 29.69
CA VAL A 879 5.63 42.83 29.21
C VAL A 879 6.78 43.76 28.80
N ILE A 880 7.24 44.65 29.69
CA ILE A 880 8.47 45.45 29.52
C ILE A 880 9.30 45.49 30.83
N GLU A 881 9.62 44.32 31.40
CA GLU A 881 10.48 44.26 32.60
C GLU A 881 11.29 42.95 32.73
N ALA A 882 11.62 42.30 31.60
CA ALA A 882 12.28 40.97 31.58
C ALA A 882 13.47 40.83 30.61
N GLN A 883 14.07 41.94 30.16
CA GLN A 883 15.30 41.93 29.34
C GLN A 883 16.36 42.94 29.83
N HIS A 884 16.36 43.25 31.13
CA HIS A 884 17.30 44.20 31.71
C HIS A 884 17.82 43.80 33.10
N GLU A 885 18.21 42.53 33.30
CA GLU A 885 19.15 42.14 34.38
C GLU A 885 19.71 40.70 34.19
N ALA A 886 20.67 40.56 33.26
CA ALA A 886 21.65 39.46 33.25
C ALA A 886 22.87 39.88 32.42
N GLN A 887 24.05 39.97 33.06
CA GLN A 887 25.36 40.12 32.42
C GLN A 887 26.11 38.79 32.43
#